data_AF-A0A445C4C2-F1
#
_entry.id   AF-A0A445C4C2-F1
#
_cell.length_a   1.000
_cell.length_b   1.000
_cell.length_c   1.000
_cell.angle_alpha   90.00
_cell.angle_beta   90.00
_cell.angle_gamma   90.00
#
_symmetry.space_group_name_H-M   'P 1'
#
loop_
_entity.id
_entity.type
_entity.pdbx_description
1 polymer ?
#
loop_
_entity_poly.entity_id
_entity_poly.type
_entity_poly.pdbx_seq_one_letter_code
_entity_poly.pdbx_strand_id
1 'polypeptide(L)'
;MISVSDAFKAVLTAANRLPPVTLPLHDALGKVLAQDVLAPDPLPPYPASVKDGYAVVADDGPGEYPVIAESRAGNDALHVTLTPGTVAYVTTGGPIPEGADAVVQVEDTEKVENASGEQKRVKILVKTTKGNDIRRVGLDIEKDAIVLTSGERLGASEIGLLATVGVTMVKVYPTPTIAVLSTGDELVEPTTRQLNCGQIRDCNRAMLLAAASQHQCKIVDLGIAKDDEEVQGRILDNAFASGINILLTSGGVSMGDKDFIRPLLEKRGKVHFDKAIVMLCSVFLVKRILKFFTLGHGCNVFLKPGKPLTFAEVDYQAKERKILAFGLPGNPVSSLVCFNLFVVPAIRKLAGWTNPHHLRVQARLHQPIKTDPFRPEYHRAIVTWTDNDGTGSPGFIAESTGHQMSSRLLSMKSANAFLELPPTGSVLSAGSVVSAIIISDLGPGAFSENCIPSDPVVVSGTKTRRITADSSPDSEVRVAILTVSDTVATGAGPDRSGPRAVSVVNSSSERLGGAKVVATAVAPDDVAKIQEFLKRWSDVEHVDLIITLGTFLHTSVSLLKSNNSSFVELISHFIFLSNQGGTGFTSRDVTPEATKQLIEKETPGLLYVMTQESLKVTPSAMLSRAAAGIRGSTLIINMPGNPNAAAECMEALLPSLKHGLKQLKGEKREKHPRHVPHAEAVPVDVWEQSRKLAIGAGTDVSCSCCR
;
A
#
# COMPACT_ATOMS: atom_id res chain seq x y z
N MET A 1 1.17 16.56 -38.60
CA MET A 1 0.89 16.16 -37.19
C MET A 1 0.66 14.66 -37.19
N ILE A 2 1.22 13.93 -36.22
CA ILE A 2 1.02 12.47 -36.10
C ILE A 2 -0.09 12.15 -35.11
N SER A 3 -0.75 10.99 -35.28
CA SER A 3 -1.70 10.51 -34.27
C SER A 3 -0.97 10.08 -33.00
N VAL A 4 -1.70 9.96 -31.89
CA VAL A 4 -1.17 9.36 -30.65
C VAL A 4 -0.73 7.92 -30.87
N SER A 5 -1.48 7.15 -31.70
CA SER A 5 -1.13 5.77 -32.03
C SER A 5 0.23 5.68 -32.74
N ASP A 6 0.54 6.61 -33.64
CA ASP A 6 1.78 6.58 -34.42
C ASP A 6 2.98 7.13 -33.62
N ALA A 7 2.75 8.14 -32.78
CA ALA A 7 3.73 8.58 -31.78
C ALA A 7 4.10 7.44 -30.80
N PHE A 8 3.07 6.73 -30.31
CA PHE A 8 3.23 5.58 -29.42
C PHE A 8 3.97 4.42 -30.09
N LYS A 9 3.64 4.07 -31.35
CA LYS A 9 4.38 3.09 -32.15
C LYS A 9 5.85 3.50 -32.28
N ALA A 10 6.13 4.74 -32.68
CA ALA A 10 7.50 5.24 -32.85
C ALA A 10 8.33 5.16 -31.55
N VAL A 11 7.72 5.43 -30.39
CA VAL A 11 8.35 5.24 -29.07
C VAL A 11 8.60 3.76 -28.78
N LEU A 12 7.63 2.87 -29.00
CA LEU A 12 7.81 1.43 -28.74
C LEU A 12 8.74 0.72 -29.74
N THR A 13 8.94 1.26 -30.95
CA THR A 13 9.94 0.77 -31.92
C THR A 13 11.36 1.19 -31.53
N ALA A 14 11.53 2.38 -30.94
CA ALA A 14 12.80 2.84 -30.38
C ALA A 14 13.17 2.12 -29.06
N ALA A 15 12.15 1.78 -28.26
CA ALA A 15 12.29 1.15 -26.95
C ALA A 15 12.69 -0.34 -27.06
N ASN A 16 14.00 -0.57 -27.09
CA ASN A 16 14.58 -1.90 -26.96
C ASN A 16 14.57 -2.39 -25.50
N ARG A 17 14.41 -3.70 -25.31
CA ARG A 17 14.49 -4.34 -23.99
C ARG A 17 15.91 -4.24 -23.45
N LEU A 18 16.08 -3.94 -22.16
CA LEU A 18 17.40 -3.87 -21.52
C LEU A 18 18.03 -5.27 -21.38
N PRO A 19 19.37 -5.40 -21.35
CA PRO A 19 20.03 -6.66 -21.04
C PRO A 19 19.58 -7.18 -19.66
N PRO A 20 19.34 -8.51 -19.51
CA PRO A 20 18.93 -9.08 -18.24
C PRO A 20 20.07 -9.12 -17.23
N VAL A 21 19.73 -8.99 -15.95
CA VAL A 21 20.63 -9.03 -14.80
C VAL A 21 20.18 -10.11 -13.81
N THR A 22 21.10 -10.66 -13.02
CA THR A 22 20.77 -11.58 -11.93
C THR A 22 20.75 -10.81 -10.61
N LEU A 23 19.66 -10.91 -9.85
CA LEU A 23 19.44 -10.21 -8.58
C LEU A 23 19.04 -11.20 -7.46
N PRO A 24 19.25 -10.86 -6.18
CA PRO A 24 18.65 -11.58 -5.07
C PRO A 24 17.13 -11.66 -5.18
N LEU A 25 16.53 -12.72 -4.64
CA LEU A 25 15.08 -12.96 -4.69
C LEU A 25 14.24 -11.78 -4.19
N HIS A 26 14.62 -11.13 -3.08
CA HIS A 26 13.90 -9.97 -2.54
C HIS A 26 13.97 -8.75 -3.47
N ASP A 27 15.07 -8.58 -4.20
CA ASP A 27 15.23 -7.52 -5.21
C ASP A 27 14.50 -7.83 -6.53
N ALA A 28 14.05 -9.07 -6.74
CA ALA A 28 13.36 -9.46 -7.98
C ALA A 28 11.90 -8.95 -8.07
N LEU A 29 11.29 -8.57 -6.93
CA LEU A 29 9.90 -8.12 -6.87
C LEU A 29 9.60 -6.96 -7.84
N GLY A 30 8.47 -7.07 -8.55
CA GLY A 30 7.94 -6.11 -9.51
C GLY A 30 8.56 -6.14 -10.91
N LYS A 31 9.69 -6.86 -11.08
CA LYS A 31 10.46 -6.97 -12.33
C LYS A 31 9.95 -8.11 -13.21
N VAL A 32 10.45 -8.20 -14.43
CA VAL A 32 10.05 -9.22 -15.41
C VAL A 32 11.12 -10.30 -15.51
N LEU A 33 10.71 -11.56 -15.40
CA LEU A 33 11.57 -12.74 -15.48
C LEU A 33 12.18 -12.87 -16.89
N ALA A 34 13.46 -13.24 -16.98
CA ALA A 34 14.23 -13.24 -18.24
C ALA A 34 14.71 -14.63 -18.71
N GLN A 35 14.31 -15.68 -18.00
CA GLN A 35 14.50 -17.09 -18.38
C GLN A 35 13.36 -17.90 -17.75
N ASP A 36 13.03 -19.06 -18.31
CA ASP A 36 12.11 -19.98 -17.65
C ASP A 36 12.77 -20.55 -16.38
N VAL A 37 11.96 -20.90 -15.39
CA VAL A 37 12.42 -21.51 -14.13
C VAL A 37 11.81 -22.91 -14.01
N LEU A 38 12.68 -23.89 -13.79
CA LEU A 38 12.34 -25.30 -13.64
C LEU A 38 12.35 -25.69 -12.15
N ALA A 39 11.44 -26.58 -11.75
CA ALA A 39 11.46 -27.18 -10.42
C ALA A 39 12.55 -28.26 -10.31
N PRO A 40 13.58 -28.12 -9.47
CA PRO A 40 14.64 -29.12 -9.33
C PRO A 40 14.12 -30.39 -8.64
N ASP A 41 13.06 -30.27 -7.84
CA ASP A 41 12.46 -31.31 -7.01
C ASP A 41 10.93 -31.16 -7.05
N PRO A 42 10.16 -32.25 -6.87
CA PRO A 42 8.70 -32.20 -6.91
C PRO A 42 8.10 -31.61 -5.62
N LEU A 43 6.89 -31.04 -5.72
CA LEU A 43 6.11 -30.55 -4.58
C LEU A 43 4.77 -31.33 -4.44
N PRO A 44 4.49 -31.94 -3.28
CA PRO A 44 5.43 -32.23 -2.19
C PRO A 44 6.53 -33.22 -2.64
N PRO A 45 7.71 -33.23 -2.00
CA PRO A 45 8.81 -34.13 -2.36
C PRO A 45 8.62 -35.56 -1.81
N TYR A 46 7.68 -35.75 -0.89
CA TYR A 46 7.25 -37.03 -0.31
C TYR A 46 5.71 -37.07 -0.30
N PRO A 47 5.06 -38.25 -0.21
CA PRO A 47 3.63 -38.33 0.01
C PRO A 47 3.30 -37.68 1.36
N ALA A 48 2.43 -36.67 1.37
CA ALA A 48 2.17 -35.82 2.54
C ALA A 48 0.69 -35.78 2.91
N SER A 49 0.38 -35.73 4.20
CA SER A 49 -1.01 -35.62 4.67
C SER A 49 -1.65 -34.28 4.31
N VAL A 50 -2.92 -34.30 3.91
CA VAL A 50 -3.80 -33.13 3.76
C VAL A 50 -4.37 -32.67 5.11
N LYS A 51 -4.38 -33.56 6.12
CA LYS A 51 -5.09 -33.38 7.40
C LYS A 51 -4.24 -33.68 8.62
N ASP A 52 -4.66 -33.13 9.76
CA ASP A 52 -4.33 -33.69 11.07
C ASP A 52 -5.24 -34.90 11.32
N GLY A 53 -4.67 -36.04 11.73
CA GLY A 53 -5.43 -37.29 11.79
C GLY A 53 -4.54 -38.52 11.88
N TYR A 54 -4.94 -39.59 11.19
CA TYR A 54 -4.26 -40.88 11.22
C TYR A 54 -4.08 -41.43 9.81
N ALA A 55 -2.86 -41.83 9.48
CA ALA A 55 -2.54 -42.63 8.31
C ALA A 55 -2.91 -44.09 8.58
N VAL A 56 -3.59 -44.72 7.62
CA VAL A 56 -4.22 -46.05 7.73
C VAL A 56 -4.00 -46.88 6.47
N VAL A 57 -4.29 -48.18 6.54
CA VAL A 57 -4.59 -49.00 5.36
C VAL A 57 -6.11 -48.92 5.11
N ALA A 58 -6.53 -48.41 3.95
CA ALA A 58 -7.94 -48.08 3.68
C ALA A 58 -8.90 -49.29 3.75
N ASP A 59 -8.38 -50.50 3.50
CA ASP A 59 -9.15 -51.73 3.55
C ASP A 59 -9.45 -52.23 4.97
N ASP A 60 -8.71 -51.79 6.00
CA ASP A 60 -8.97 -52.14 7.41
C ASP A 60 -10.34 -51.62 7.90
N GLY A 61 -10.78 -50.46 7.39
CA GLY A 61 -12.09 -49.86 7.69
C GLY A 61 -12.21 -49.20 9.08
N PRO A 62 -13.44 -49.09 9.62
CA PRO A 62 -13.68 -48.60 10.97
C PRO A 62 -13.34 -49.67 12.01
N GLY A 63 -12.65 -49.28 13.09
CA GLY A 63 -12.17 -50.20 14.12
C GLY A 63 -11.23 -49.54 15.13
N GLU A 64 -10.74 -50.31 16.10
CA GLU A 64 -9.78 -49.84 17.11
C GLU A 64 -8.37 -50.37 16.86
N TYR A 65 -7.43 -49.47 16.60
CA TYR A 65 -6.08 -49.80 16.16
C TYR A 65 -5.01 -49.24 17.11
N PRO A 66 -3.87 -49.96 17.29
CA PRO A 66 -2.69 -49.41 17.94
C PRO A 66 -2.05 -48.34 17.06
N VAL A 67 -1.69 -47.22 17.68
CA VAL A 67 -0.86 -46.17 17.06
C VAL A 67 0.60 -46.63 17.17
N ILE A 68 1.22 -47.01 16.06
CA ILE A 68 2.58 -47.55 16.03
C ILE A 68 3.65 -46.47 15.84
N ALA A 69 3.28 -45.31 15.27
CA ALA A 69 4.16 -44.17 15.06
C ALA A 69 3.39 -42.85 15.04
N GLU A 70 4.14 -41.74 15.05
CA GLU A 70 3.63 -40.40 14.84
C GLU A 70 4.54 -39.72 13.80
N SER A 71 3.99 -39.14 12.72
CA SER A 71 4.76 -38.39 11.71
C SER A 71 4.26 -36.96 11.55
N ARG A 72 5.13 -35.98 11.85
CA ARG A 72 4.78 -34.55 11.78
C ARG A 72 5.63 -33.80 10.77
N ALA A 73 6.94 -34.02 10.78
CA ALA A 73 7.87 -33.38 9.86
C ALA A 73 9.20 -34.16 9.75
N GLY A 74 10.00 -33.82 8.74
CA GLY A 74 11.39 -34.31 8.62
C GLY A 74 11.47 -35.84 8.56
N ASN A 75 12.13 -36.43 9.55
CA ASN A 75 12.40 -37.87 9.63
C ASN A 75 11.44 -38.62 10.57
N ASP A 76 10.34 -38.01 11.00
CA ASP A 76 9.37 -38.68 11.88
C ASP A 76 8.73 -39.90 11.18
N ALA A 77 8.67 -41.03 11.88
CA ALA A 77 8.25 -42.34 11.35
C ALA A 77 9.08 -42.87 10.15
N LEU A 78 10.26 -42.30 9.87
CA LEU A 78 11.20 -42.86 8.89
C LEU A 78 11.60 -44.28 9.31
N HIS A 79 11.56 -45.22 8.36
CA HIS A 79 11.72 -46.66 8.58
C HIS A 79 10.62 -47.35 9.41
N VAL A 80 9.45 -46.72 9.60
CA VAL A 80 8.24 -47.42 10.08
C VAL A 80 7.32 -47.72 8.91
N THR A 81 7.05 -49.01 8.71
CA THR A 81 6.06 -49.52 7.76
C THR A 81 4.79 -49.88 8.53
N LEU A 82 3.63 -49.32 8.15
CA LEU A 82 2.32 -49.76 8.63
C LEU A 82 2.00 -51.14 8.05
N THR A 83 1.39 -51.97 8.88
CA THR A 83 0.77 -53.23 8.48
C THR A 83 -0.75 -53.16 8.70
N PRO A 84 -1.56 -53.97 7.99
CA PRO A 84 -2.99 -54.07 8.24
C PRO A 84 -3.29 -54.35 9.72
N GLY A 85 -4.22 -53.59 10.29
CA GLY A 85 -4.51 -53.57 11.72
C GLY A 85 -3.64 -52.62 12.54
N THR A 86 -2.88 -51.70 11.92
CA THR A 86 -2.08 -50.66 12.61
C THR A 86 -2.25 -49.29 11.97
N VAL A 87 -2.02 -48.22 12.75
CA VAL A 87 -2.13 -46.83 12.25
C VAL A 87 -0.98 -45.96 12.76
N ALA A 88 -0.73 -44.82 12.10
CA ALA A 88 0.19 -43.80 12.59
C ALA A 88 -0.51 -42.45 12.68
N TYR A 89 -0.27 -41.69 13.75
CA TYR A 89 -0.77 -40.31 13.85
C TYR A 89 -0.01 -39.42 12.86
N VAL A 90 -0.71 -38.59 12.09
CA VAL A 90 -0.12 -37.63 11.15
C VAL A 90 -0.64 -36.22 11.37
N THR A 91 0.20 -35.22 11.09
CA THR A 91 -0.26 -33.83 10.94
C THR A 91 -0.24 -33.39 9.48
N THR A 92 -0.97 -32.33 9.18
CA THR A 92 -1.03 -31.66 7.88
C THR A 92 0.39 -31.34 7.37
N GLY A 93 0.72 -31.81 6.17
CA GLY A 93 2.07 -31.71 5.60
C GLY A 93 3.08 -32.74 6.11
N GLY A 94 2.74 -33.56 7.10
CA GLY A 94 3.59 -34.64 7.60
C GLY A 94 3.75 -35.78 6.59
N PRO A 95 4.93 -36.43 6.53
CA PRO A 95 5.14 -37.61 5.68
C PRO A 95 4.15 -38.74 6.00
N ILE A 96 3.61 -39.36 4.95
CA ILE A 96 2.86 -40.62 5.07
C ILE A 96 3.89 -41.76 5.21
N PRO A 97 3.86 -42.56 6.30
CA PRO A 97 4.80 -43.67 6.45
C PRO A 97 4.52 -44.79 5.44
N GLU A 98 5.49 -45.67 5.23
CA GLU A 98 5.36 -46.76 4.26
C GLU A 98 4.19 -47.71 4.64
N GLY A 99 3.54 -48.33 3.65
CA GLY A 99 2.42 -49.25 3.88
C GLY A 99 1.06 -48.58 4.13
N ALA A 100 1.03 -47.34 4.63
CA ALA A 100 -0.18 -46.53 4.66
C ALA A 100 -0.62 -46.14 3.24
N ASP A 101 -1.93 -46.08 2.99
CA ASP A 101 -2.48 -45.72 1.68
C ASP A 101 -3.69 -44.79 1.70
N ALA A 102 -4.16 -44.38 2.89
CA ALA A 102 -5.12 -43.29 3.07
C ALA A 102 -4.88 -42.56 4.40
N VAL A 103 -5.45 -41.37 4.54
CA VAL A 103 -5.60 -40.67 5.82
C VAL A 103 -7.08 -40.57 6.20
N VAL A 104 -7.34 -40.62 7.51
CA VAL A 104 -8.61 -40.25 8.16
C VAL A 104 -8.34 -39.04 9.05
N GLN A 105 -9.09 -37.96 8.87
CA GLN A 105 -8.98 -36.74 9.68
C GLN A 105 -9.32 -37.00 11.15
N VAL A 106 -8.73 -36.22 12.07
CA VAL A 106 -8.87 -36.45 13.53
C VAL A 106 -10.31 -36.35 14.03
N GLU A 107 -11.15 -35.57 13.35
CA GLU A 107 -12.58 -35.40 13.64
C GLU A 107 -13.37 -36.71 13.48
N ASP A 108 -12.95 -37.60 12.56
CA ASP A 108 -13.56 -38.90 12.32
C ASP A 108 -12.91 -40.03 13.16
N THR A 109 -12.32 -39.66 14.32
CA THR A 109 -11.66 -40.59 15.24
C THR A 109 -11.99 -40.34 16.71
N GLU A 110 -12.12 -41.43 17.48
CA GLU A 110 -12.23 -41.39 18.95
C GLU A 110 -10.91 -41.85 19.58
N LYS A 111 -10.45 -41.13 20.61
CA LYS A 111 -9.28 -41.55 21.40
C LYS A 111 -9.70 -42.57 22.46
N VAL A 112 -9.01 -43.70 22.50
CA VAL A 112 -9.24 -44.72 23.54
C VAL A 112 -8.39 -44.36 24.76
N GLU A 113 -9.00 -44.36 25.94
CA GLU A 113 -8.27 -44.17 27.21
C GLU A 113 -7.60 -45.48 27.62
N ASN A 114 -6.27 -45.49 27.64
CA ASN A 114 -5.45 -46.64 28.00
C ASN A 114 -4.75 -46.39 29.35
N ALA A 115 -4.33 -47.46 30.04
CA ALA A 115 -3.62 -47.35 31.31
C ALA A 115 -2.21 -46.75 31.13
N SER A 116 -1.70 -46.10 32.18
CA SER A 116 -0.38 -45.42 32.19
C SER A 116 0.77 -46.39 31.91
N GLY A 117 1.20 -46.46 30.64
CA GLY A 117 2.27 -47.33 30.16
C GLY A 117 1.89 -48.19 28.95
N GLU A 118 0.61 -48.27 28.60
CA GLU A 118 0.13 -49.02 27.43
C GLU A 118 0.37 -48.27 26.10
N GLN A 119 0.52 -49.02 25.01
CA GLN A 119 0.63 -48.45 23.67
C GLN A 119 -0.65 -47.69 23.30
N LYS A 120 -0.51 -46.45 22.79
CA LYS A 120 -1.64 -45.59 22.41
C LYS A 120 -2.57 -46.31 21.41
N ARG A 121 -3.88 -46.17 21.57
CA ARG A 121 -4.90 -46.66 20.64
C ARG A 121 -5.80 -45.53 20.15
N VAL A 122 -6.37 -45.72 18.96
CA VAL A 122 -7.39 -44.84 18.38
C VAL A 122 -8.46 -45.69 17.71
N LYS A 123 -9.69 -45.18 17.72
CA LYS A 123 -10.83 -45.76 17.04
C LYS A 123 -11.16 -44.94 15.80
N ILE A 124 -11.07 -45.55 14.63
CA ILE A 124 -11.46 -44.97 13.34
C ILE A 124 -12.98 -45.16 13.18
N LEU A 125 -13.72 -44.08 12.94
CA LEU A 125 -15.19 -44.11 12.88
C LEU A 125 -15.75 -44.34 11.47
N VAL A 126 -15.01 -43.97 10.44
CA VAL A 126 -15.46 -43.95 9.03
C VAL A 126 -14.63 -44.89 8.16
N LYS A 127 -15.22 -45.45 7.10
CA LYS A 127 -14.44 -46.13 6.06
C LYS A 127 -13.91 -45.09 5.07
N THR A 128 -12.60 -45.09 4.86
CA THR A 128 -11.91 -44.24 3.88
C THR A 128 -11.62 -45.00 2.58
N THR A 129 -11.01 -44.34 1.60
CA THR A 129 -10.62 -44.91 0.30
C THR A 129 -9.14 -44.65 0.01
N LYS A 130 -8.50 -45.56 -0.74
CA LYS A 130 -7.09 -45.45 -1.13
C LYS A 130 -6.80 -44.12 -1.84
N GLY A 131 -5.83 -43.37 -1.32
CA GLY A 131 -5.45 -42.03 -1.77
C GLY A 131 -6.17 -40.87 -1.08
N ASN A 132 -7.18 -41.13 -0.24
CA ASN A 132 -7.89 -40.05 0.47
C ASN A 132 -6.97 -39.27 1.40
N ASP A 133 -7.08 -37.93 1.37
CA ASP A 133 -6.31 -36.98 2.16
C ASP A 133 -4.77 -37.15 2.08
N ILE A 134 -4.26 -37.70 0.97
CA ILE A 134 -2.82 -37.79 0.66
C ILE A 134 -2.47 -36.96 -0.58
N ARG A 135 -1.61 -35.94 -0.41
CA ARG A 135 -0.89 -35.29 -1.51
C ARG A 135 0.25 -36.20 -1.94
N ARG A 136 0.08 -36.89 -3.08
CA ARG A 136 1.14 -37.69 -3.71
C ARG A 136 2.36 -36.81 -4.07
N VAL A 137 3.52 -37.44 -4.23
CA VAL A 137 4.75 -36.76 -4.71
C VAL A 137 4.45 -36.00 -6.00
N GLY A 138 4.83 -34.73 -6.06
CA GLY A 138 4.70 -33.88 -7.24
C GLY A 138 3.26 -33.52 -7.64
N LEU A 139 2.28 -33.63 -6.74
CA LEU A 139 0.88 -33.28 -7.05
C LEU A 139 0.67 -31.79 -7.36
N ASP A 140 1.42 -30.90 -6.68
CA ASP A 140 1.30 -29.46 -6.83
C ASP A 140 2.29 -28.91 -7.88
N ILE A 141 3.50 -29.48 -7.93
CA ILE A 141 4.55 -29.18 -8.91
C ILE A 141 5.29 -30.47 -9.25
N GLU A 142 5.27 -30.90 -10.51
CA GLU A 142 6.09 -32.05 -10.96
C GLU A 142 7.58 -31.66 -11.08
N LYS A 143 8.47 -32.63 -10.87
CA LYS A 143 9.92 -32.40 -11.06
C LYS A 143 10.22 -32.04 -12.51
N ASP A 144 11.17 -31.13 -12.71
CA ASP A 144 11.60 -30.61 -14.01
C ASP A 144 10.49 -29.86 -14.79
N ALA A 145 9.35 -29.56 -14.15
CA ALA A 145 8.30 -28.71 -14.72
C ALA A 145 8.69 -27.23 -14.70
N ILE A 146 8.22 -26.46 -15.69
CA ILE A 146 8.37 -25.00 -15.71
C ILE A 146 7.36 -24.39 -14.75
N VAL A 147 7.84 -23.72 -13.69
CA VAL A 147 6.99 -23.07 -12.68
C VAL A 147 6.69 -21.61 -12.97
N LEU A 148 7.56 -20.95 -13.75
CA LEU A 148 7.42 -19.55 -14.21
C LEU A 148 8.11 -19.39 -15.58
N THR A 149 7.53 -18.58 -16.47
CA THR A 149 8.00 -18.37 -17.85
C THR A 149 8.65 -17.00 -18.09
N SER A 150 9.60 -16.96 -19.02
CA SER A 150 10.32 -15.75 -19.43
C SER A 150 9.37 -14.71 -20.05
N GLY A 151 9.23 -13.57 -19.38
CA GLY A 151 8.26 -12.52 -19.72
C GLY A 151 7.15 -12.31 -18.68
N GLU A 152 7.02 -13.18 -17.69
CA GLU A 152 6.15 -12.97 -16.53
C GLU A 152 6.68 -11.89 -15.59
N ARG A 153 5.76 -11.17 -14.92
CA ARG A 153 6.11 -10.16 -13.92
C ARG A 153 5.99 -10.75 -12.52
N LEU A 154 7.04 -10.62 -11.73
CA LEU A 154 7.14 -11.20 -10.39
C LEU A 154 6.35 -10.35 -9.36
N GLY A 155 5.22 -10.86 -8.92
CA GLY A 155 4.48 -10.42 -7.73
C GLY A 155 4.76 -11.32 -6.52
N ALA A 156 3.88 -11.29 -5.52
CA ALA A 156 4.09 -12.03 -4.27
C ALA A 156 4.00 -13.56 -4.44
N SER A 157 3.08 -14.04 -5.28
CA SER A 157 2.91 -15.45 -5.62
C SER A 157 4.14 -16.02 -6.34
N GLU A 158 4.69 -15.26 -7.29
CA GLU A 158 5.81 -15.71 -8.12
C GLU A 158 7.12 -15.71 -7.32
N ILE A 159 7.30 -14.73 -6.43
CA ILE A 159 8.40 -14.75 -5.43
C ILE A 159 8.26 -15.95 -4.47
N GLY A 160 7.03 -16.31 -4.09
CA GLY A 160 6.75 -17.53 -3.33
C GLY A 160 7.17 -18.79 -4.09
N LEU A 161 6.73 -18.96 -5.34
CA LEU A 161 7.08 -20.09 -6.20
C LEU A 161 8.60 -20.21 -6.40
N LEU A 162 9.30 -19.10 -6.65
CA LEU A 162 10.77 -19.07 -6.75
C LEU A 162 11.44 -19.57 -5.46
N ALA A 163 10.96 -19.17 -4.29
CA ALA A 163 11.44 -19.68 -3.01
C ALA A 163 11.16 -21.19 -2.85
N THR A 164 9.98 -21.65 -3.25
CA THR A 164 9.58 -23.06 -3.20
C THR A 164 10.48 -23.97 -4.04
N VAL A 165 10.95 -23.51 -5.20
CA VAL A 165 11.93 -24.24 -6.03
C VAL A 165 13.40 -23.90 -5.71
N GLY A 166 13.67 -23.25 -4.57
CA GLY A 166 15.02 -22.95 -4.09
C GLY A 166 15.79 -21.86 -4.85
N VAL A 167 15.13 -21.10 -5.73
CA VAL A 167 15.76 -20.07 -6.56
C VAL A 167 15.93 -18.76 -5.77
N THR A 168 17.11 -18.60 -5.19
CA THR A 168 17.50 -17.42 -4.40
C THR A 168 18.10 -16.27 -5.22
N MET A 169 18.55 -16.56 -6.46
CA MET A 169 19.13 -15.60 -7.40
C MET A 169 18.38 -15.67 -8.73
N VAL A 170 17.68 -14.60 -9.08
CA VAL A 170 16.69 -14.56 -10.16
C VAL A 170 17.20 -13.72 -11.33
N LYS A 171 17.15 -14.26 -12.54
CA LYS A 171 17.55 -13.53 -13.76
C LYS A 171 16.34 -12.78 -14.33
N VAL A 172 16.39 -11.46 -14.27
CA VAL A 172 15.28 -10.54 -14.58
C VAL A 172 15.72 -9.41 -15.52
N TYR A 173 14.77 -8.78 -16.19
CA TYR A 173 15.01 -7.53 -16.89
C TYR A 173 14.99 -6.35 -15.88
N PRO A 174 16.01 -5.50 -15.86
CA PRO A 174 16.09 -4.37 -14.93
C PRO A 174 15.11 -3.26 -15.33
N THR A 175 14.68 -2.46 -14.37
CA THR A 175 14.01 -1.18 -14.65
C THR A 175 15.03 -0.16 -15.17
N PRO A 176 14.62 0.77 -16.08
CA PRO A 176 15.53 1.77 -16.62
C PRO A 176 16.01 2.76 -15.55
N THR A 177 17.22 3.28 -15.75
CA THR A 177 17.67 4.51 -15.09
C THR A 177 17.13 5.71 -15.85
N ILE A 178 16.49 6.65 -15.14
CA ILE A 178 15.81 7.82 -15.70
C ILE A 178 16.41 9.09 -15.11
N ALA A 179 16.93 9.98 -15.95
CA ALA A 179 17.28 11.33 -15.54
C ALA A 179 16.12 12.31 -15.75
N VAL A 180 15.98 13.28 -14.86
CA VAL A 180 14.95 14.34 -14.94
C VAL A 180 15.59 15.71 -14.82
N LEU A 181 15.34 16.57 -15.80
CA LEU A 181 15.77 17.97 -15.88
C LEU A 181 14.55 18.89 -16.04
N SER A 182 14.50 20.00 -15.32
CA SER A 182 13.62 21.12 -15.66
C SER A 182 14.42 22.27 -16.26
N THR A 183 13.85 22.99 -17.23
CA THR A 183 14.47 24.14 -17.89
C THR A 183 13.51 25.33 -17.89
N GLY A 184 14.00 26.49 -17.44
CA GLY A 184 13.24 27.73 -17.49
C GLY A 184 13.84 28.79 -16.56
N ASP A 185 14.10 30.00 -17.08
CA ASP A 185 14.57 31.14 -16.27
C ASP A 185 13.51 31.60 -15.22
N GLU A 186 12.24 31.19 -15.35
CA GLU A 186 11.19 31.43 -14.36
C GLU A 186 11.24 30.48 -13.15
N LEU A 187 11.99 29.38 -13.24
CA LEU A 187 11.93 28.29 -12.28
C LEU A 187 12.79 28.51 -11.05
N VAL A 188 12.22 28.22 -9.87
CA VAL A 188 12.94 28.15 -8.60
C VAL A 188 12.66 26.83 -7.87
N GLU A 189 13.56 26.45 -6.97
CA GLU A 189 13.43 25.23 -6.16
C GLU A 189 12.13 25.22 -5.33
N PRO A 190 11.49 24.04 -5.11
CA PRO A 190 10.29 23.92 -4.28
C PRO A 190 10.43 24.47 -2.86
N THR A 191 11.65 24.48 -2.31
CA THR A 191 12.01 25.00 -0.98
C THR A 191 11.99 26.53 -0.88
N THR A 192 11.93 27.24 -2.01
CA THR A 192 11.94 28.70 -2.07
C THR A 192 10.70 29.28 -1.38
N ARG A 193 10.88 29.99 -0.26
CA ARG A 193 9.77 30.46 0.60
C ARG A 193 8.95 31.59 -0.03
N GLN A 194 9.61 32.61 -0.58
CA GLN A 194 8.98 33.76 -1.25
C GLN A 194 9.39 33.77 -2.73
N LEU A 195 8.43 34.08 -3.61
CA LEU A 195 8.65 34.17 -5.06
C LEU A 195 8.78 35.64 -5.47
N ASN A 196 9.75 35.95 -6.31
CA ASN A 196 9.87 37.27 -6.93
C ASN A 196 8.93 37.38 -8.14
N CYS A 197 8.80 38.58 -8.71
CA CYS A 197 8.06 38.78 -9.96
C CYS A 197 8.61 37.87 -11.06
N GLY A 198 7.72 37.18 -11.77
CA GLY A 198 8.09 36.24 -12.84
C GLY A 198 8.61 34.88 -12.38
N GLN A 199 8.61 34.54 -11.09
CA GLN A 199 9.08 33.24 -10.60
C GLN A 199 7.95 32.27 -10.24
N ILE A 200 8.14 30.99 -10.55
CA ILE A 200 7.29 29.86 -10.13
C ILE A 200 8.14 28.69 -9.62
N ARG A 201 7.58 27.86 -8.74
CA ARG A 201 8.28 26.67 -8.23
C ARG A 201 8.25 25.54 -9.25
N ASP A 202 9.38 24.87 -9.44
CA ASP A 202 9.49 23.66 -10.26
C ASP A 202 8.73 22.48 -9.64
N CYS A 203 7.45 22.37 -9.97
CA CYS A 203 6.62 21.23 -9.61
C CYS A 203 6.80 20.04 -10.58
N ASN A 204 7.33 20.26 -11.78
CA ASN A 204 7.43 19.22 -12.80
C ASN A 204 8.48 18.18 -12.46
N ARG A 205 9.69 18.60 -12.07
CA ARG A 205 10.78 17.68 -11.74
C ARG A 205 10.42 16.79 -10.57
N ALA A 206 9.91 17.36 -9.48
CA ALA A 206 9.43 16.60 -8.32
C ALA A 206 8.32 15.59 -8.69
N MET A 207 7.36 16.01 -9.52
CA MET A 207 6.27 15.15 -10.00
C MET A 207 6.75 14.02 -10.91
N LEU A 208 7.71 14.28 -11.81
CA LEU A 208 8.28 13.28 -12.72
C LEU A 208 9.21 12.30 -12.01
N LEU A 209 10.00 12.77 -11.03
CA LEU A 209 10.83 11.91 -10.17
C LEU A 209 9.97 10.97 -9.31
N ALA A 210 8.86 11.48 -8.76
CA ALA A 210 7.88 10.66 -8.03
C ALA A 210 7.22 9.61 -8.95
N ALA A 211 6.76 10.01 -10.14
CA ALA A 211 6.14 9.11 -11.10
C ALA A 211 7.13 8.04 -11.66
N ALA A 212 8.41 8.38 -11.83
CA ALA A 212 9.46 7.42 -12.15
C ALA A 212 9.71 6.42 -11.00
N SER A 213 9.73 6.90 -9.75
CA SER A 213 9.88 6.06 -8.55
C SER A 213 8.70 5.09 -8.37
N GLN A 214 7.47 5.50 -8.69
CA GLN A 214 6.29 4.61 -8.70
C GLN A 214 6.43 3.44 -9.68
N HIS A 215 7.24 3.58 -10.73
CA HIS A 215 7.59 2.50 -11.65
C HIS A 215 8.93 1.81 -11.32
N GLN A 216 9.39 1.89 -10.07
CA GLN A 216 10.60 1.24 -9.55
C GLN A 216 11.87 1.56 -10.37
N CYS A 217 11.91 2.72 -11.04
CA CYS A 217 13.04 3.13 -11.85
C CYS A 217 14.11 3.81 -11.00
N LYS A 218 15.39 3.59 -11.34
CA LYS A 218 16.49 4.34 -10.71
C LYS A 218 16.45 5.78 -11.21
N ILE A 219 16.23 6.75 -10.32
CA ILE A 219 16.15 8.16 -10.68
C ILE A 219 17.51 8.88 -10.57
N VAL A 220 17.69 9.88 -11.44
CA VAL A 220 18.81 10.84 -11.40
C VAL A 220 18.22 12.24 -11.52
N ASP A 221 18.30 13.04 -10.46
CA ASP A 221 17.86 14.44 -10.47
C ASP A 221 18.97 15.31 -11.07
N LEU A 222 18.67 16.00 -12.17
CA LEU A 222 19.59 16.93 -12.84
C LEU A 222 19.34 18.41 -12.45
N GLY A 223 18.38 18.66 -11.55
CA GLY A 223 18.05 19.99 -11.06
C GLY A 223 17.30 20.86 -12.06
N ILE A 224 17.44 22.17 -11.90
CA ILE A 224 16.92 23.22 -12.78
C ILE A 224 18.09 23.78 -13.61
N ALA A 225 17.99 23.71 -14.93
CA ALA A 225 18.86 24.47 -15.82
C ALA A 225 18.21 25.80 -16.22
N LYS A 226 19.04 26.83 -16.36
CA LYS A 226 18.67 28.11 -16.98
C LYS A 226 18.49 27.95 -18.48
N ASP A 227 17.90 28.96 -19.11
CA ASP A 227 17.72 29.00 -20.56
C ASP A 227 18.99 29.51 -21.26
N ASP A 228 19.98 28.62 -21.31
CA ASP A 228 21.32 28.80 -21.89
C ASP A 228 21.78 27.50 -22.57
N GLU A 229 22.19 27.57 -23.84
CA GLU A 229 22.51 26.38 -24.64
C GLU A 229 23.77 25.63 -24.13
N GLU A 230 24.79 26.33 -23.62
CA GLU A 230 26.02 25.69 -23.14
C GLU A 230 25.85 25.03 -21.77
N VAL A 231 25.06 25.63 -20.88
CA VAL A 231 24.68 25.05 -19.59
C VAL A 231 23.81 23.81 -19.82
N GLN A 232 22.75 23.91 -20.61
CA GLN A 232 21.89 22.77 -20.92
C GLN A 232 22.67 21.66 -21.64
N GLY A 233 23.48 22.00 -22.65
CA GLY A 233 24.32 21.04 -23.38
C GLY A 233 25.24 20.22 -22.48
N ARG A 234 26.00 20.88 -21.60
CA ARG A 234 26.90 20.20 -20.63
C ARG A 234 26.15 19.30 -19.66
N ILE A 235 24.96 19.71 -19.19
CA ILE A 235 24.12 18.88 -18.31
C ILE A 235 23.66 17.63 -19.05
N LEU A 236 23.23 17.75 -20.31
CA LEU A 236 22.83 16.60 -21.13
C LEU A 236 24.01 15.64 -21.39
N ASP A 237 25.19 16.15 -21.75
CA ASP A 237 26.36 15.31 -22.02
C ASP A 237 26.81 14.52 -20.77
N ASN A 238 26.86 15.18 -19.60
CA ASN A 238 27.12 14.54 -18.32
C ASN A 238 26.06 13.48 -18.00
N ALA A 239 24.78 13.76 -18.25
CA ALA A 239 23.69 12.83 -18.02
C ALA A 239 23.80 11.59 -18.92
N PHE A 240 24.09 11.75 -20.21
CA PHE A 240 24.28 10.62 -21.13
C PHE A 240 25.47 9.73 -20.74
N ALA A 241 26.59 10.34 -20.32
CA ALA A 241 27.76 9.66 -19.80
C ALA A 241 27.47 8.87 -18.50
N SER A 242 26.56 9.36 -17.64
CA SER A 242 26.27 8.78 -16.32
C SER A 242 25.57 7.40 -16.32
N GLY A 243 25.15 6.89 -17.48
CA GLY A 243 24.50 5.57 -17.58
C GLY A 243 22.97 5.57 -17.61
N ILE A 244 22.31 6.72 -17.85
CA ILE A 244 20.84 6.80 -17.96
C ILE A 244 20.29 6.12 -19.22
N ASN A 245 19.16 5.42 -19.13
CA ASN A 245 18.47 4.82 -20.28
C ASN A 245 17.39 5.75 -20.86
N ILE A 246 16.80 6.60 -20.01
CA ILE A 246 15.80 7.59 -20.39
C ILE A 246 16.24 8.96 -19.85
N LEU A 247 16.09 9.99 -20.68
CA LEU A 247 16.15 11.40 -20.29
C LEU A 247 14.74 11.99 -20.39
N LEU A 248 14.28 12.65 -19.33
CA LEU A 248 13.08 13.47 -19.30
C LEU A 248 13.50 14.93 -19.11
N THR A 249 13.09 15.82 -20.01
CA THR A 249 13.17 17.26 -19.78
C THR A 249 11.77 17.84 -19.61
N SER A 250 11.61 18.93 -18.86
CA SER A 250 10.36 19.67 -18.76
C SER A 250 10.60 21.17 -18.95
N GLY A 251 9.85 21.79 -19.87
CA GLY A 251 10.20 23.10 -20.42
C GLY A 251 11.11 22.98 -21.66
N GLY A 252 11.55 24.10 -22.23
CA GLY A 252 12.56 24.13 -23.30
C GLY A 252 12.16 23.55 -24.66
N VAL A 253 10.86 23.34 -24.93
CA VAL A 253 10.33 22.58 -26.08
C VAL A 253 9.09 23.20 -26.77
N SER A 254 8.86 24.51 -26.66
CA SER A 254 7.63 25.19 -27.11
C SER A 254 7.72 25.91 -28.47
N MET A 255 8.05 27.21 -28.51
CA MET A 255 8.37 28.10 -29.66
C MET A 255 9.19 29.32 -29.18
N GLY A 256 9.72 29.30 -27.96
CA GLY A 256 10.56 30.35 -27.42
C GLY A 256 11.86 30.43 -28.21
N ASP A 257 12.39 31.64 -28.30
CA ASP A 257 13.73 31.94 -28.81
C ASP A 257 14.83 31.24 -28.00
N LYS A 258 14.54 30.83 -26.77
CA LYS A 258 15.43 30.04 -25.90
C LYS A 258 15.11 28.54 -25.74
N ASP A 259 14.24 27.94 -26.57
CA ASP A 259 13.89 26.51 -26.45
C ASP A 259 15.01 25.57 -26.98
N PHE A 260 16.14 25.52 -26.27
CA PHE A 260 17.38 24.86 -26.73
C PHE A 260 17.37 23.32 -26.71
N ILE A 261 16.47 22.68 -25.95
CA ILE A 261 16.47 21.20 -25.82
C ILE A 261 16.31 20.51 -27.17
N ARG A 262 15.44 21.02 -28.07
CA ARG A 262 15.24 20.43 -29.40
C ARG A 262 16.54 20.48 -30.24
N PRO A 263 17.17 21.66 -30.49
CA PRO A 263 18.50 21.73 -31.13
C PRO A 263 19.58 20.87 -30.47
N LEU A 264 19.63 20.81 -29.13
CA LEU A 264 20.62 20.02 -28.40
C LEU A 264 20.44 18.50 -28.60
N LEU A 265 19.21 18.02 -28.79
CA LEU A 265 18.91 16.63 -29.13
C LEU A 265 19.18 16.33 -30.63
N GLU A 266 18.83 17.24 -31.55
CA GLU A 266 19.17 17.10 -32.98
C GLU A 266 20.67 17.00 -33.22
N LYS A 267 21.48 17.74 -32.47
CA LYS A 267 22.96 17.69 -32.53
C LYS A 267 23.56 16.35 -32.04
N ARG A 268 22.78 15.51 -31.33
CA ARG A 268 23.26 14.31 -30.63
C ARG A 268 22.55 13.02 -31.05
N GLY A 269 21.49 13.11 -31.85
CA GLY A 269 20.62 11.97 -32.10
C GLY A 269 19.54 12.25 -33.13
N LYS A 270 18.64 11.28 -33.28
CA LYS A 270 17.55 11.31 -34.23
C LYS A 270 16.26 11.71 -33.53
N VAL A 271 15.79 12.94 -33.77
CA VAL A 271 14.43 13.36 -33.39
C VAL A 271 13.42 12.62 -34.28
N HIS A 272 12.43 11.98 -33.67
CA HIS A 272 11.38 11.21 -34.36
C HIS A 272 10.13 12.06 -34.62
N PHE A 273 9.75 12.88 -33.65
CA PHE A 273 8.67 13.84 -33.77
C PHE A 273 8.86 15.00 -32.79
N ASP A 274 8.42 16.18 -33.21
CA ASP A 274 8.61 17.45 -32.53
C ASP A 274 7.57 18.48 -33.01
N LYS A 275 7.87 19.77 -32.80
CA LYS A 275 7.10 20.90 -33.29
C LYS A 275 7.85 21.75 -34.32
N ALA A 276 8.07 21.24 -35.53
CA ALA A 276 8.48 22.06 -36.66
C ALA A 276 7.29 22.81 -37.32
N ILE A 277 7.36 24.14 -37.39
CA ILE A 277 6.66 24.97 -38.39
C ILE A 277 7.66 26.00 -38.92
N VAL A 278 8.31 25.67 -40.04
CA VAL A 278 9.09 26.65 -40.81
C VAL A 278 8.13 27.41 -41.71
N MET A 279 7.65 28.57 -41.26
CA MET A 279 6.84 29.48 -42.09
C MET A 279 7.73 30.42 -42.90
N LEU A 280 8.59 29.84 -43.76
CA LEU A 280 9.33 30.57 -44.79
C LEU A 280 8.72 30.29 -46.15
N CYS A 281 7.93 31.23 -46.65
CA CYS A 281 8.14 31.86 -47.96
C CYS A 281 7.05 32.88 -48.25
N SER A 282 7.37 34.15 -48.05
CA SER A 282 6.76 35.23 -48.84
C SER A 282 7.27 35.11 -50.28
N VAL A 283 6.35 34.96 -51.24
CA VAL A 283 6.53 35.33 -52.66
C VAL A 283 7.52 34.50 -53.52
N PHE A 284 6.96 33.82 -54.54
CA PHE A 284 7.57 33.35 -55.81
C PHE A 284 8.55 32.14 -55.86
N LEU A 285 8.39 31.35 -56.94
CA LEU A 285 9.33 30.37 -57.57
C LEU A 285 9.83 29.18 -56.68
N VAL A 286 10.00 27.92 -57.14
CA VAL A 286 9.90 27.28 -58.48
C VAL A 286 9.22 25.90 -58.37
N LYS A 287 8.30 25.54 -59.28
CA LYS A 287 7.79 24.15 -59.42
C LYS A 287 8.81 23.22 -60.13
N ARG A 288 9.92 22.77 -59.49
CA ARG A 288 10.79 21.76 -60.15
C ARG A 288 11.69 20.81 -59.32
N ILE A 289 11.53 20.67 -57.99
CA ILE A 289 12.28 19.67 -57.21
C ILE A 289 11.32 18.77 -56.43
N LEU A 290 10.85 17.69 -57.08
CA LEU A 290 9.89 16.74 -56.50
C LEU A 290 10.34 15.27 -56.66
N LYS A 291 11.56 14.94 -56.18
CA LYS A 291 12.00 13.54 -56.06
C LYS A 291 13.16 13.20 -55.11
N PHE A 292 13.71 14.16 -54.34
CA PHE A 292 14.93 13.94 -53.55
C PHE A 292 14.91 14.41 -52.07
N PHE A 293 13.77 14.89 -51.57
CA PHE A 293 13.63 15.29 -50.15
C PHE A 293 12.80 14.28 -49.34
N THR A 294 13.44 13.18 -48.95
CA THR A 294 12.99 12.33 -47.83
C THR A 294 13.84 12.64 -46.59
N LEU A 295 13.75 13.89 -46.12
CA LEU A 295 14.41 14.39 -44.91
C LEU A 295 13.35 14.89 -43.92
N GLY A 296 13.55 14.57 -42.65
CA GLY A 296 12.51 14.64 -41.62
C GLY A 296 11.95 16.04 -41.38
N HIS A 297 10.66 16.23 -41.69
CA HIS A 297 9.90 17.40 -41.26
C HIS A 297 9.06 17.00 -40.05
N GLY A 298 9.51 17.38 -38.87
CA GLY A 298 8.94 16.91 -37.60
C GLY A 298 7.48 17.31 -37.38
N CYS A 299 6.69 16.39 -36.82
CA CYS A 299 5.24 16.49 -36.79
C CYS A 299 4.66 16.39 -35.37
N ASN A 300 4.10 17.50 -34.88
CA ASN A 300 3.42 17.59 -33.57
C ASN A 300 2.49 16.39 -33.32
N VAL A 301 2.45 15.90 -32.08
CA VAL A 301 1.48 14.88 -31.68
C VAL A 301 0.09 15.50 -31.52
N PHE A 302 -0.91 14.87 -32.13
CA PHE A 302 -2.28 15.35 -32.20
C PHE A 302 -3.07 14.98 -30.93
N LEU A 303 -2.83 15.71 -29.83
CA LEU A 303 -3.50 15.46 -28.54
C LEU A 303 -3.71 16.72 -27.68
N LYS A 304 -4.55 16.57 -26.65
CA LYS A 304 -4.79 17.55 -25.59
C LYS A 304 -4.89 16.83 -24.22
N PRO A 305 -4.27 17.35 -23.13
CA PRO A 305 -3.21 18.37 -23.09
C PRO A 305 -1.83 17.74 -23.41
N GLY A 306 -0.96 18.46 -24.14
CA GLY A 306 0.40 17.98 -24.43
C GLY A 306 0.91 18.03 -25.89
N LYS A 307 0.38 18.91 -26.74
CA LYS A 307 0.79 19.10 -28.15
C LYS A 307 2.32 19.15 -28.42
N PRO A 308 3.16 19.87 -27.64
CA PRO A 308 4.58 20.07 -27.99
C PRO A 308 5.51 18.97 -27.44
N LEU A 309 5.00 17.75 -27.24
CA LEU A 309 5.84 16.60 -26.90
C LEU A 309 6.89 16.36 -28.00
N THR A 310 8.16 16.32 -27.61
CA THR A 310 9.29 15.96 -28.48
C THR A 310 9.87 14.61 -28.07
N PHE A 311 10.24 13.78 -29.03
CA PHE A 311 10.86 12.46 -28.78
C PHE A 311 12.07 12.22 -29.70
N ALA A 312 13.17 11.73 -29.12
CA ALA A 312 14.40 11.44 -29.84
C ALA A 312 15.12 10.17 -29.33
N GLU A 313 15.81 9.49 -30.25
CA GLU A 313 16.84 8.49 -29.94
C GLU A 313 18.22 9.15 -29.93
N VAL A 314 18.95 9.10 -28.82
CA VAL A 314 20.35 9.54 -28.72
C VAL A 314 21.26 8.30 -28.77
N ASP A 315 22.13 8.25 -29.77
CA ASP A 315 23.14 7.18 -29.94
C ASP A 315 24.42 7.58 -29.18
N TYR A 316 24.68 6.96 -28.02
CA TYR A 316 25.91 7.17 -27.26
C TYR A 316 26.94 6.06 -27.57
N GLN A 317 28.24 6.41 -27.55
CA GLN A 317 29.38 5.50 -27.83
C GLN A 317 29.16 4.58 -29.04
N ALA A 318 29.33 5.12 -30.25
CA ALA A 318 29.32 4.36 -31.51
C ALA A 318 28.08 3.46 -31.75
N LYS A 319 26.93 3.79 -31.12
CA LYS A 319 25.64 3.06 -31.15
C LYS A 319 25.58 1.78 -30.32
N GLU A 320 26.56 1.51 -29.45
CA GLU A 320 26.44 0.43 -28.46
C GLU A 320 25.31 0.70 -27.46
N ARG A 321 24.96 1.99 -27.26
CA ARG A 321 24.08 2.40 -26.17
C ARG A 321 23.09 3.50 -26.60
N LYS A 322 21.82 3.12 -26.77
CA LYS A 322 20.72 4.06 -27.04
C LYS A 322 20.12 4.64 -25.77
N ILE A 323 19.81 5.93 -25.82
CA ILE A 323 19.14 6.67 -24.74
C ILE A 323 17.86 7.30 -25.33
N LEU A 324 16.73 7.12 -24.64
CA LEU A 324 15.45 7.69 -25.07
C LEU A 324 15.25 9.06 -24.44
N ALA A 325 15.18 10.12 -25.25
CA ALA A 325 14.95 11.48 -24.77
C ALA A 325 13.50 11.93 -25.03
N PHE A 326 12.80 12.31 -23.97
CA PHE A 326 11.46 12.88 -24.02
C PHE A 326 11.48 14.33 -23.57
N GLY A 327 11.23 15.24 -24.50
CA GLY A 327 11.00 16.65 -24.22
C GLY A 327 9.55 16.87 -23.83
N LEU A 328 9.27 16.90 -22.52
CA LEU A 328 7.91 17.00 -21.99
C LEU A 328 7.44 18.47 -21.93
N PRO A 329 6.16 18.76 -22.24
CA PRO A 329 5.65 20.12 -22.20
C PRO A 329 5.67 20.72 -20.78
N GLY A 330 6.21 21.93 -20.60
CA GLY A 330 6.34 22.57 -19.28
C GLY A 330 5.03 22.83 -18.52
N ASN A 331 3.86 22.78 -19.17
CA ASN A 331 2.56 22.83 -18.49
C ASN A 331 2.36 21.54 -17.65
N PRO A 332 2.18 21.59 -16.32
CA PRO A 332 2.28 20.39 -15.47
C PRO A 332 1.34 19.24 -15.85
N VAL A 333 0.07 19.52 -16.17
CA VAL A 333 -0.86 18.46 -16.59
C VAL A 333 -0.44 17.85 -17.93
N SER A 334 0.11 18.67 -18.84
CA SER A 334 0.64 18.18 -20.12
C SER A 334 1.85 17.27 -19.90
N SER A 335 2.75 17.64 -18.99
CA SER A 335 3.92 16.84 -18.62
C SER A 335 3.50 15.46 -18.10
N LEU A 336 2.60 15.41 -17.11
CA LEU A 336 2.17 14.14 -16.49
C LEU A 336 1.27 13.28 -17.40
N VAL A 337 0.46 13.89 -18.26
CA VAL A 337 -0.29 13.17 -19.31
C VAL A 337 0.68 12.56 -20.34
N CYS A 338 1.66 13.31 -20.84
CA CYS A 338 2.67 12.77 -21.76
C CYS A 338 3.56 11.70 -21.12
N PHE A 339 3.94 11.86 -19.85
CA PHE A 339 4.64 10.82 -19.09
C PHE A 339 3.83 9.52 -19.08
N ASN A 340 2.56 9.57 -18.67
CA ASN A 340 1.70 8.40 -18.61
C ASN A 340 1.45 7.77 -20.00
N LEU A 341 1.21 8.57 -21.04
CA LEU A 341 0.87 8.05 -22.38
C LEU A 341 2.06 7.49 -23.17
N PHE A 342 3.28 7.96 -22.93
CA PHE A 342 4.46 7.60 -23.76
C PHE A 342 5.66 7.09 -22.96
N VAL A 343 5.96 7.69 -21.80
CA VAL A 343 7.12 7.29 -20.99
C VAL A 343 6.85 5.99 -20.24
N VAL A 344 5.69 5.83 -19.59
CA VAL A 344 5.36 4.58 -18.85
C VAL A 344 5.35 3.33 -19.74
N PRO A 345 4.78 3.35 -20.97
CA PRO A 345 4.92 2.26 -21.93
C PRO A 345 6.37 1.99 -22.34
N ALA A 346 7.19 3.04 -22.52
CA ALA A 346 8.62 2.88 -22.81
C ALA A 346 9.36 2.23 -21.62
N ILE A 347 9.08 2.65 -20.38
CA ILE A 347 9.62 2.05 -19.15
C ILE A 347 9.31 0.56 -19.10
N ARG A 348 8.03 0.19 -19.26
CA ARG A 348 7.59 -1.23 -19.26
C ARG A 348 8.29 -2.04 -20.36
N LYS A 349 8.41 -1.47 -21.57
CA LYS A 349 9.06 -2.10 -22.71
C LYS A 349 10.57 -2.32 -22.50
N LEU A 350 11.28 -1.34 -21.94
CA LEU A 350 12.68 -1.47 -21.53
C LEU A 350 12.84 -2.53 -20.43
N ALA A 351 11.96 -2.50 -19.43
CA ALA A 351 11.90 -3.44 -18.30
C ALA A 351 11.29 -4.81 -18.66
N GLY A 352 11.23 -5.17 -19.95
CA GLY A 352 10.92 -6.54 -20.39
C GLY A 352 9.46 -6.89 -20.61
N TRP A 353 8.50 -6.06 -20.18
CA TRP A 353 7.06 -6.40 -20.17
C TRP A 353 6.58 -6.85 -21.56
N THR A 354 5.87 -7.97 -21.59
CA THR A 354 5.23 -8.53 -22.80
C THR A 354 4.17 -7.58 -23.37
N ASN A 355 3.33 -7.03 -22.48
CA ASN A 355 2.36 -5.98 -22.80
C ASN A 355 2.72 -4.66 -22.06
N PRO A 356 3.26 -3.63 -22.76
CA PRO A 356 3.57 -2.34 -22.15
C PRO A 356 2.38 -1.38 -22.06
N HIS A 357 1.23 -1.69 -22.68
CA HIS A 357 0.07 -0.81 -22.69
C HIS A 357 -0.54 -0.67 -21.29
N HIS A 358 -1.17 0.48 -21.02
CA HIS A 358 -2.07 0.61 -19.88
C HIS A 358 -3.37 -0.16 -20.10
N LEU A 359 -3.98 -0.59 -19.00
CA LEU A 359 -5.35 -1.12 -19.00
C LEU A 359 -6.31 -0.06 -19.55
N ARG A 360 -7.23 -0.49 -20.42
CA ARG A 360 -8.37 0.29 -20.87
C ARG A 360 -9.64 -0.40 -20.44
N VAL A 361 -10.58 0.39 -19.93
CA VAL A 361 -11.95 -0.05 -19.61
C VAL A 361 -12.95 0.79 -20.40
N GLN A 362 -14.16 0.30 -20.57
CA GLN A 362 -15.29 1.13 -20.99
C GLN A 362 -15.95 1.67 -19.73
N ALA A 363 -16.17 2.98 -19.65
CA ALA A 363 -16.80 3.65 -18.51
C ALA A 363 -17.91 4.60 -18.99
N ARG A 364 -18.98 4.74 -18.21
CA ARG A 364 -20.08 5.67 -18.49
C ARG A 364 -19.83 7.03 -17.86
N LEU A 365 -20.07 8.10 -18.61
CA LEU A 365 -19.99 9.46 -18.10
C LEU A 365 -21.10 9.71 -17.06
N HIS A 366 -20.73 10.09 -15.84
CA HIS A 366 -21.70 10.52 -14.82
C HIS A 366 -22.32 11.87 -15.19
N GLN A 367 -21.50 12.83 -15.62
CA GLN A 367 -21.92 14.16 -16.06
C GLN A 367 -21.63 14.38 -17.56
N PRO A 368 -22.39 15.23 -18.27
CA PRO A 368 -22.10 15.54 -19.67
C PRO A 368 -20.75 16.27 -19.84
N ILE A 369 -20.00 15.92 -20.88
CA ILE A 369 -18.66 16.49 -21.15
C ILE A 369 -18.61 17.12 -22.54
N LYS A 370 -18.18 18.38 -22.62
CA LYS A 370 -17.88 19.11 -23.86
C LYS A 370 -16.49 18.70 -24.38
N THR A 371 -16.44 18.08 -25.55
CA THR A 371 -15.20 17.68 -26.22
C THR A 371 -14.49 18.87 -26.88
N ASP A 372 -13.20 18.71 -27.19
CA ASP A 372 -12.43 19.67 -28.00
C ASP A 372 -12.78 19.52 -29.49
N PRO A 373 -12.99 20.61 -30.25
CA PRO A 373 -13.36 20.54 -31.66
C PRO A 373 -12.19 20.18 -32.60
N PHE A 374 -10.95 20.10 -32.11
CA PHE A 374 -9.77 19.96 -32.97
C PHE A 374 -8.80 18.84 -32.60
N ARG A 375 -8.81 18.30 -31.37
CA ARG A 375 -7.85 17.28 -30.92
C ARG A 375 -8.50 16.29 -29.95
N PRO A 376 -8.12 14.99 -29.98
CA PRO A 376 -8.56 14.07 -28.94
C PRO A 376 -8.07 14.54 -27.57
N GLU A 377 -8.95 14.51 -26.58
CA GLU A 377 -8.69 14.98 -25.23
C GLU A 377 -8.55 13.81 -24.26
N TYR A 378 -7.42 13.76 -23.56
CA TYR A 378 -7.18 12.90 -22.41
C TYR A 378 -7.71 13.61 -21.16
N HIS A 379 -9.01 13.44 -20.96
CA HIS A 379 -9.78 14.11 -19.93
C HIS A 379 -9.58 13.41 -18.60
N ARG A 380 -9.16 14.12 -17.55
CA ARG A 380 -8.88 13.50 -16.24
C ARG A 380 -10.19 13.16 -15.56
N ALA A 381 -10.29 11.93 -15.10
CA ALA A 381 -11.46 11.42 -14.41
C ALA A 381 -11.10 10.59 -13.18
N ILE A 382 -12.08 10.50 -12.28
CA ILE A 382 -12.19 9.47 -11.27
C ILE A 382 -13.10 8.40 -11.87
N VAL A 383 -12.60 7.18 -12.02
CA VAL A 383 -13.34 6.01 -12.51
C VAL A 383 -13.57 5.06 -11.35
N THR A 384 -14.82 4.67 -11.15
CA THR A 384 -15.31 3.88 -10.01
C THR A 384 -16.14 2.71 -10.51
N TRP A 385 -16.11 1.56 -9.82
CA TRP A 385 -16.94 0.40 -10.17
C TRP A 385 -18.23 0.41 -9.34
N THR A 386 -19.38 0.38 -10.00
CA THR A 386 -20.69 0.47 -9.35
C THR A 386 -21.55 -0.74 -9.66
N ASP A 387 -22.44 -1.13 -8.73
CA ASP A 387 -23.38 -2.23 -8.95
C ASP A 387 -24.49 -1.88 -9.96
N ASN A 388 -24.65 -0.59 -10.28
CA ASN A 388 -25.53 -0.09 -11.33
C ASN A 388 -24.88 1.13 -12.02
N ASP A 389 -24.38 0.92 -13.23
CA ASP A 389 -23.72 1.94 -14.05
C ASP A 389 -24.67 3.03 -14.62
N GLY A 390 -25.96 2.96 -14.27
CA GLY A 390 -27.05 3.75 -14.85
C GLY A 390 -27.93 2.98 -15.84
N THR A 391 -27.59 1.74 -16.19
CA THR A 391 -28.39 0.86 -17.07
C THR A 391 -29.01 -0.35 -16.39
N GLY A 392 -28.94 -0.46 -15.06
CA GLY A 392 -29.43 -1.61 -14.31
C GLY A 392 -28.47 -2.81 -14.35
N SER A 393 -27.18 -2.55 -14.55
CA SER A 393 -26.12 -3.57 -14.59
C SER A 393 -24.83 -3.00 -14.00
N PRO A 394 -23.97 -3.83 -13.40
CA PRO A 394 -22.74 -3.37 -12.77
C PRO A 394 -21.70 -2.96 -13.82
N GLY A 395 -20.94 -1.91 -13.53
CA GLY A 395 -19.97 -1.36 -14.47
C GLY A 395 -19.23 -0.12 -13.98
N PHE A 396 -18.29 0.36 -14.79
CA PHE A 396 -17.50 1.55 -14.49
C PHE A 396 -18.26 2.84 -14.79
N ILE A 397 -18.32 3.73 -13.81
CA ILE A 397 -18.73 5.14 -13.98
C ILE A 397 -17.47 6.01 -14.01
N ALA A 398 -17.53 7.12 -14.75
CA ALA A 398 -16.47 8.11 -14.90
C ALA A 398 -16.95 9.51 -14.54
N GLU A 399 -16.26 10.16 -13.61
CA GLU A 399 -16.48 11.54 -13.19
C GLU A 399 -15.32 12.47 -13.57
N SER A 400 -15.62 13.59 -14.21
CA SER A 400 -14.64 14.64 -14.54
C SER A 400 -14.05 15.33 -13.30
N THR A 401 -12.72 15.56 -13.27
CA THR A 401 -12.04 16.37 -12.23
C THR A 401 -12.23 17.90 -12.37
N GLY A 402 -13.34 18.31 -13.00
CA GLY A 402 -13.72 19.70 -13.24
C GLY A 402 -12.88 20.36 -14.34
N HIS A 403 -12.46 21.61 -14.13
CA HIS A 403 -11.75 22.39 -15.16
C HIS A 403 -10.44 21.73 -15.65
N GLN A 404 -10.39 21.38 -16.94
CA GLN A 404 -9.31 20.59 -17.56
C GLN A 404 -8.12 21.40 -18.11
N MET A 405 -7.92 22.65 -17.69
CA MET A 405 -6.84 23.51 -18.21
C MET A 405 -5.44 22.90 -17.95
N SER A 406 -4.53 22.99 -18.92
CA SER A 406 -3.23 22.29 -18.91
C SER A 406 -2.25 22.74 -17.82
N SER A 407 -2.45 23.94 -17.27
CA SER A 407 -1.71 24.49 -16.14
C SER A 407 -2.33 24.11 -14.77
N ARG A 408 -3.61 23.73 -14.74
CA ARG A 408 -4.34 23.39 -13.50
C ARG A 408 -3.98 21.96 -13.06
N LEU A 409 -2.85 21.81 -12.38
CA LEU A 409 -2.41 20.52 -11.80
C LEU A 409 -3.45 19.90 -10.85
N LEU A 410 -4.32 20.71 -10.24
CA LEU A 410 -5.48 20.23 -9.47
C LEU A 410 -6.43 19.30 -10.27
N SER A 411 -6.42 19.33 -11.60
CA SER A 411 -7.17 18.37 -12.43
C SER A 411 -6.55 16.96 -12.44
N MET A 412 -5.31 16.78 -11.95
CA MET A 412 -4.71 15.47 -11.70
C MET A 412 -4.98 14.95 -10.27
N LYS A 413 -5.46 15.79 -9.34
CA LYS A 413 -5.75 15.33 -7.96
C LYS A 413 -6.84 14.26 -8.01
N SER A 414 -6.57 13.10 -7.41
CA SER A 414 -7.44 11.92 -7.39
C SER A 414 -7.79 11.32 -8.76
N ALA A 415 -7.19 11.80 -9.86
CA ALA A 415 -7.44 11.25 -11.19
C ALA A 415 -6.78 9.88 -11.33
N ASN A 416 -7.57 8.80 -11.32
CA ASN A 416 -7.11 7.43 -11.55
C ASN A 416 -7.22 7.00 -13.03
N ALA A 417 -7.84 7.82 -13.88
CA ALA A 417 -8.02 7.53 -15.31
C ALA A 417 -7.92 8.78 -16.23
N PHE A 418 -7.63 8.51 -17.50
CA PHE A 418 -7.85 9.43 -18.62
C PHE A 418 -8.93 8.90 -19.56
N LEU A 419 -10.02 9.64 -19.75
CA LEU A 419 -11.03 9.34 -20.76
C LEU A 419 -10.48 9.76 -22.14
N GLU A 420 -10.62 8.88 -23.14
CA GLU A 420 -10.15 9.11 -24.50
C GLU A 420 -11.25 9.77 -25.35
N LEU A 421 -11.41 11.09 -25.20
CA LEU A 421 -12.52 11.82 -25.83
C LEU A 421 -12.21 12.20 -27.29
N PRO A 422 -13.16 12.00 -28.23
CA PRO A 422 -12.93 12.25 -29.65
C PRO A 422 -12.95 13.76 -30.02
N PRO A 423 -12.28 14.17 -31.11
CA PRO A 423 -12.19 15.57 -31.56
C PRO A 423 -13.47 16.05 -32.29
N THR A 424 -14.65 15.96 -31.66
CA THR A 424 -15.93 16.29 -32.31
C THR A 424 -16.43 17.70 -32.01
N GLY A 425 -16.00 18.31 -30.91
CA GLY A 425 -16.58 19.56 -30.40
C GLY A 425 -18.03 19.41 -29.92
N SER A 426 -18.60 18.19 -29.88
CA SER A 426 -19.93 17.92 -29.35
C SER A 426 -19.92 17.84 -27.82
N VAL A 427 -21.11 17.89 -27.21
CA VAL A 427 -21.29 17.44 -25.83
C VAL A 427 -21.63 15.95 -25.87
N LEU A 428 -20.86 15.13 -25.15
CA LEU A 428 -21.25 13.77 -24.82
C LEU A 428 -22.19 13.85 -23.61
N SER A 429 -23.35 13.20 -23.65
CA SER A 429 -24.31 13.21 -22.55
C SER A 429 -23.85 12.31 -21.39
N ALA A 430 -24.42 12.51 -20.20
CA ALA A 430 -24.39 11.49 -19.16
C ALA A 430 -24.92 10.13 -19.70
N GLY A 431 -24.44 9.03 -19.14
CA GLY A 431 -24.72 7.66 -19.59
C GLY A 431 -23.97 7.21 -20.86
N SER A 432 -23.33 8.13 -21.60
CA SER A 432 -22.48 7.82 -22.75
C SER A 432 -21.29 6.96 -22.32
N VAL A 433 -21.01 5.90 -23.08
CA VAL A 433 -19.83 5.05 -22.87
C VAL A 433 -18.60 5.67 -23.55
N VAL A 434 -17.47 5.71 -22.86
CA VAL A 434 -16.16 6.14 -23.38
C VAL A 434 -15.05 5.17 -22.96
N SER A 435 -13.99 5.09 -23.77
CA SER A 435 -12.76 4.39 -23.38
C SER A 435 -12.03 5.19 -22.30
N ALA A 436 -11.61 4.53 -21.23
CA ALA A 436 -10.85 5.10 -20.13
C ALA A 436 -9.53 4.34 -19.94
N ILE A 437 -8.41 5.05 -20.07
CA ILE A 437 -7.08 4.55 -19.70
C ILE A 437 -6.94 4.63 -18.19
N ILE A 438 -6.70 3.50 -17.52
CA ILE A 438 -6.41 3.46 -16.09
C ILE A 438 -4.92 3.78 -15.86
N ILE A 439 -4.64 4.71 -14.94
CA ILE A 439 -3.29 5.21 -14.64
C ILE A 439 -2.83 5.00 -13.18
N SER A 440 -3.72 4.55 -12.29
CA SER A 440 -3.39 4.09 -10.94
C SER A 440 -4.19 2.85 -10.56
N ASP A 441 -3.76 2.13 -9.53
CA ASP A 441 -4.41 0.90 -9.10
C ASP A 441 -5.86 1.15 -8.63
N LEU A 442 -6.79 0.31 -9.10
CA LEU A 442 -8.23 0.37 -8.79
C LEU A 442 -8.55 -0.33 -7.46
N GLY A 443 -7.85 0.07 -6.39
CA GLY A 443 -8.04 -0.47 -5.05
C GLY A 443 -9.38 -0.06 -4.40
N PRO A 444 -9.86 -0.75 -3.35
CA PRO A 444 -11.20 -0.56 -2.80
C PRO A 444 -11.54 0.82 -2.23
N GLY A 445 -10.55 1.71 -2.02
CA GLY A 445 -10.73 3.03 -1.40
C GLY A 445 -11.25 4.14 -2.33
N ALA A 446 -11.97 3.80 -3.41
CA ALA A 446 -12.37 4.72 -4.47
C ALA A 446 -13.83 5.25 -4.36
N PHE A 447 -14.50 5.00 -3.23
CA PHE A 447 -15.95 5.25 -3.06
C PHE A 447 -16.23 6.28 -1.94
N SER A 448 -17.28 7.07 -2.13
CA SER A 448 -17.74 8.19 -1.29
C SER A 448 -18.47 7.68 -0.01
N GLU A 449 -18.96 8.47 0.95
CA GLU A 449 -19.50 9.84 0.88
C GLU A 449 -19.49 10.60 2.22
N ASN A 450 -20.23 11.72 2.34
CA ASN A 450 -20.02 12.74 3.37
C ASN A 450 -21.33 13.41 3.88
N CYS A 451 -21.38 13.75 5.18
CA CYS A 451 -22.27 14.72 5.84
C CYS A 451 -23.80 14.50 5.90
N ILE A 452 -24.35 14.29 7.12
CA ILE A 452 -25.19 15.25 7.90
C ILE A 452 -25.63 14.61 9.25
N PRO A 453 -25.78 15.35 10.39
CA PRO A 453 -25.94 14.75 11.73
C PRO A 453 -27.28 15.04 12.45
N SER A 454 -27.66 14.17 13.42
CA SER A 454 -28.53 14.54 14.57
C SER A 454 -28.55 13.51 15.71
N ASP A 455 -27.88 13.85 16.82
CA ASP A 455 -28.13 13.65 18.27
C ASP A 455 -28.96 12.49 18.91
N PRO A 456 -28.75 12.18 20.21
CA PRO A 456 -29.08 10.88 20.83
C PRO A 456 -30.21 10.90 21.88
N VAL A 457 -30.65 9.71 22.31
CA VAL A 457 -31.55 9.50 23.48
C VAL A 457 -30.99 8.42 24.43
N VAL A 458 -31.14 8.65 25.74
CA VAL A 458 -30.56 7.85 26.83
C VAL A 458 -31.64 7.27 27.76
N VAL A 459 -31.60 5.95 28.02
CA VAL A 459 -32.18 5.23 29.19
C VAL A 459 -31.34 3.93 29.32
N SER A 460 -30.53 3.59 30.34
CA SER A 460 -30.53 3.73 31.82
C SER A 460 -31.19 2.57 32.60
N GLY A 461 -30.37 1.67 33.14
CA GLY A 461 -30.67 0.85 34.34
C GLY A 461 -31.46 -0.46 34.15
N THR A 462 -31.43 -1.43 35.10
CA THR A 462 -30.71 -1.46 36.38
C THR A 462 -30.43 -2.90 36.89
N LYS A 463 -29.36 -3.02 37.70
CA LYS A 463 -29.00 -4.05 38.71
C LYS A 463 -30.16 -4.94 39.25
N THR A 464 -29.97 -6.18 39.73
CA THR A 464 -28.76 -6.93 40.20
C THR A 464 -28.99 -8.47 40.00
N ARG A 465 -28.35 -9.49 40.62
CA ARG A 465 -27.56 -9.63 41.87
C ARG A 465 -26.34 -10.58 41.75
N ARG A 466 -26.10 -11.47 42.73
CA ARG A 466 -24.91 -12.33 42.89
C ARG A 466 -25.29 -13.69 43.50
N ILE A 467 -24.42 -14.68 43.36
CA ILE A 467 -23.83 -15.49 44.46
C ILE A 467 -22.41 -15.91 44.02
N THR A 468 -21.53 -16.30 44.96
CA THR A 468 -20.05 -16.28 44.79
C THR A 468 -19.32 -17.45 45.46
N ALA A 469 -18.31 -18.01 44.77
CA ALA A 469 -17.15 -18.77 45.30
C ALA A 469 -16.18 -19.04 44.12
N ASP A 470 -14.85 -19.08 44.24
CA ASP A 470 -13.94 -18.74 45.37
C ASP A 470 -12.63 -18.14 44.80
N SER A 471 -11.75 -17.58 45.63
CA SER A 471 -10.63 -16.72 45.19
C SER A 471 -9.23 -17.14 45.67
N SER A 472 -8.29 -17.25 44.73
CA SER A 472 -6.86 -16.98 44.96
C SER A 472 -6.54 -15.53 44.52
N PRO A 473 -5.54 -14.84 45.10
CA PRO A 473 -5.33 -13.42 44.86
C PRO A 473 -4.91 -13.10 43.41
N ASP A 474 -5.76 -12.35 42.69
CA ASP A 474 -5.47 -11.75 41.36
C ASP A 474 -4.27 -10.80 41.55
N SER A 475 -3.20 -10.96 40.77
CA SER A 475 -1.96 -10.20 41.01
C SER A 475 -2.05 -8.76 40.48
N GLU A 476 -2.20 -7.80 41.41
CA GLU A 476 -2.39 -6.36 41.14
C GLU A 476 -1.52 -5.88 39.97
N VAL A 477 -2.15 -5.36 38.91
CA VAL A 477 -1.46 -4.97 37.68
C VAL A 477 -0.80 -3.60 37.86
N ARG A 478 0.52 -3.57 37.86
CA ARG A 478 1.31 -2.37 38.13
C ARG A 478 1.47 -1.58 36.84
N VAL A 479 0.95 -0.36 36.82
CA VAL A 479 0.97 0.53 35.65
C VAL A 479 1.86 1.75 35.92
N ALA A 480 2.61 2.20 34.92
CA ALA A 480 3.32 3.48 34.97
C ALA A 480 2.96 4.36 33.76
N ILE A 481 2.93 5.67 33.98
CA ILE A 481 2.50 6.66 32.97
C ILE A 481 3.58 7.72 32.79
N LEU A 482 4.12 7.83 31.57
CA LEU A 482 5.10 8.85 31.18
C LEU A 482 4.42 9.93 30.33
N THR A 483 4.39 11.16 30.82
CA THR A 483 4.04 12.33 30.02
C THR A 483 5.31 12.83 29.31
N VAL A 484 5.32 12.85 27.99
CA VAL A 484 6.41 13.40 27.17
C VAL A 484 6.02 14.80 26.71
N SER A 485 6.80 15.81 27.14
CA SER A 485 6.60 17.22 26.80
C SER A 485 7.74 18.10 27.32
N ASP A 486 8.48 18.74 26.41
CA ASP A 486 9.39 19.84 26.74
C ASP A 486 8.74 20.91 27.61
N THR A 487 7.47 21.24 27.34
CA THR A 487 6.75 22.34 28.01
C THR A 487 6.41 22.03 29.46
N VAL A 488 6.12 20.75 29.78
CA VAL A 488 5.87 20.33 31.16
C VAL A 488 7.18 19.99 31.88
N ALA A 489 8.16 19.37 31.18
CA ALA A 489 9.47 19.06 31.74
C ALA A 489 10.27 20.31 32.17
N THR A 490 10.07 21.44 31.48
CA THR A 490 10.64 22.76 31.85
C THR A 490 9.80 23.53 32.87
N GLY A 491 8.64 23.01 33.29
CA GLY A 491 7.71 23.69 34.20
C GLY A 491 6.92 24.85 33.56
N ALA A 492 7.04 25.07 32.25
CA ALA A 492 6.37 26.14 31.52
C ALA A 492 4.87 25.90 31.27
N GLY A 493 4.35 24.70 31.55
CA GLY A 493 2.93 24.38 31.52
C GLY A 493 2.56 23.19 32.43
N PRO A 494 1.29 23.07 32.87
CA PRO A 494 0.85 21.99 33.74
C PRO A 494 0.57 20.71 32.94
N ASP A 495 0.88 19.54 33.53
CA ASP A 495 0.42 18.26 32.97
C ASP A 495 -1.12 18.16 33.05
N ARG A 496 -1.74 17.82 31.93
CA ARG A 496 -3.17 17.49 31.80
C ARG A 496 -3.40 16.08 31.23
N SER A 497 -2.37 15.46 30.67
CA SER A 497 -2.42 14.13 30.06
C SER A 497 -2.24 13.04 31.11
N GLY A 498 -1.21 13.15 31.95
CA GLY A 498 -0.91 12.21 33.03
C GLY A 498 -2.10 12.01 33.98
N PRO A 499 -2.64 13.08 34.62
CA PRO A 499 -3.77 12.96 35.53
C PRO A 499 -5.04 12.37 34.88
N ARG A 500 -5.28 12.66 33.59
CA ARG A 500 -6.42 12.09 32.85
C ARG A 500 -6.22 10.60 32.55
N ALA A 501 -5.01 10.18 32.17
CA ALA A 501 -4.70 8.78 31.97
C ALA A 501 -4.70 7.97 33.28
N VAL A 502 -4.27 8.55 34.40
CA VAL A 502 -4.46 7.97 35.74
C VAL A 502 -5.95 7.73 36.01
N SER A 503 -6.81 8.71 35.70
CA SER A 503 -8.27 8.53 35.84
C SER A 503 -8.82 7.42 34.95
N VAL A 504 -8.32 7.26 33.72
CA VAL A 504 -8.76 6.19 32.79
C VAL A 504 -8.33 4.82 33.32
N VAL A 505 -7.03 4.62 33.62
CA VAL A 505 -6.51 3.35 34.15
C VAL A 505 -7.23 2.95 35.43
N ASN A 506 -7.45 3.89 36.35
CA ASN A 506 -8.17 3.62 37.60
C ASN A 506 -9.65 3.28 37.34
N SER A 507 -10.34 3.95 36.42
CA SER A 507 -11.72 3.61 36.03
C SER A 507 -11.84 2.25 35.33
N SER A 508 -10.75 1.79 34.70
CA SER A 508 -10.65 0.49 34.03
C SER A 508 -10.01 -0.61 34.90
N SER A 509 -9.73 -0.33 36.18
CA SER A 509 -8.90 -1.19 37.06
C SER A 509 -9.37 -2.64 37.11
N GLU A 510 -10.65 -2.89 37.37
CA GLU A 510 -11.23 -4.24 37.41
C GLU A 510 -11.09 -4.98 36.06
N ARG A 511 -11.34 -4.27 34.95
CA ARG A 511 -11.24 -4.79 33.58
C ARG A 511 -9.81 -5.11 33.17
N LEU A 512 -8.82 -4.45 33.76
CA LEU A 512 -7.39 -4.75 33.58
C LEU A 512 -6.85 -5.85 34.52
N GLY A 513 -7.62 -6.31 35.52
CA GLY A 513 -7.14 -7.26 36.53
C GLY A 513 -6.56 -6.60 37.78
N GLY A 514 -7.27 -5.61 38.31
CA GLY A 514 -6.82 -4.83 39.47
C GLY A 514 -5.65 -3.93 39.11
N ALA A 515 -5.76 -3.17 38.02
CA ALA A 515 -4.69 -2.24 37.63
C ALA A 515 -4.61 -1.01 38.53
N LYS A 516 -3.37 -0.60 38.82
CA LYS A 516 -3.05 0.51 39.70
C LYS A 516 -1.83 1.24 39.16
N VAL A 517 -1.96 2.56 39.05
CA VAL A 517 -0.81 3.40 38.70
C VAL A 517 0.14 3.46 39.90
N VAL A 518 1.34 2.90 39.73
CA VAL A 518 2.40 2.89 40.76
C VAL A 518 3.44 3.97 40.54
N ALA A 519 3.56 4.51 39.33
CA ALA A 519 4.48 5.59 39.00
C ALA A 519 3.91 6.53 37.92
N THR A 520 4.19 7.82 38.05
CA THR A 520 3.92 8.85 37.03
C THR A 520 5.14 9.75 36.92
N ALA A 521 5.58 10.07 35.71
CA ALA A 521 6.71 10.98 35.48
C ALA A 521 6.50 11.85 34.24
N VAL A 522 7.33 12.89 34.13
CA VAL A 522 7.42 13.75 32.95
C VAL A 522 8.83 13.66 32.38
N ALA A 523 8.94 13.52 31.06
CA ALA A 523 10.20 13.62 30.32
C ALA A 523 10.11 14.75 29.27
N PRO A 524 11.23 15.41 28.92
CA PRO A 524 11.31 16.23 27.71
C PRO A 524 11.21 15.35 26.45
N ASP A 525 11.10 15.98 25.28
CA ASP A 525 11.05 15.31 23.98
C ASP A 525 12.46 14.85 23.51
N ASP A 526 13.15 14.09 24.37
CA ASP A 526 14.51 13.56 24.18
C ASP A 526 14.56 12.03 24.28
N VAL A 527 15.25 11.38 23.33
CA VAL A 527 15.33 9.92 23.23
C VAL A 527 15.98 9.30 24.47
N ALA A 528 17.09 9.86 24.96
CA ALA A 528 17.81 9.28 26.09
C ALA A 528 17.00 9.40 27.39
N LYS A 529 16.31 10.52 27.61
CA LYS A 529 15.45 10.73 28.78
C LYS A 529 14.16 9.91 28.76
N ILE A 530 13.53 9.72 27.61
CA ILE A 530 12.41 8.78 27.50
C ILE A 530 12.91 7.35 27.81
N GLN A 531 14.05 6.94 27.23
CA GLN A 531 14.62 5.62 27.51
C GLN A 531 15.05 5.41 28.97
N GLU A 532 15.48 6.45 29.68
CA GLU A 532 15.86 6.39 31.11
C GLU A 532 14.66 5.93 31.96
N PHE A 533 13.48 6.53 31.77
CA PHE A 533 12.26 6.11 32.45
C PHE A 533 11.77 4.72 32.00
N LEU A 534 11.75 4.45 30.69
CA LEU A 534 11.28 3.16 30.16
C LEU A 534 12.11 1.98 30.71
N LYS A 535 13.46 2.07 30.66
CA LYS A 535 14.37 1.06 31.23
C LYS A 535 14.18 0.92 32.73
N ARG A 536 14.13 2.04 33.46
CA ARG A 536 13.94 2.01 34.93
C ARG A 536 12.66 1.30 35.34
N TRP A 537 11.54 1.57 34.66
CA TRP A 537 10.25 0.97 35.01
C TRP A 537 10.10 -0.50 34.59
N SER A 538 10.72 -0.93 33.49
CA SER A 538 10.72 -2.34 33.08
C SER A 538 11.79 -3.17 33.80
N ASP A 539 13.04 -2.72 33.75
CA ASP A 539 14.21 -3.51 34.14
C ASP A 539 14.52 -3.47 35.65
N VAL A 540 14.06 -2.44 36.38
CA VAL A 540 14.39 -2.23 37.81
C VAL A 540 13.16 -2.21 38.71
N GLU A 541 12.12 -1.46 38.34
CA GLU A 541 10.89 -1.37 39.14
C GLU A 541 9.85 -2.43 38.76
N HIS A 542 10.06 -3.20 37.68
CA HIS A 542 9.23 -4.31 37.19
C HIS A 542 7.73 -4.00 37.13
N VAL A 543 7.39 -2.94 36.40
CA VAL A 543 6.03 -2.52 36.06
C VAL A 543 5.46 -3.45 34.97
N ASP A 544 4.18 -3.79 35.04
CA ASP A 544 3.52 -4.70 34.08
C ASP A 544 3.18 -3.99 32.75
N LEU A 545 2.72 -2.73 32.85
CA LEU A 545 2.29 -1.90 31.71
C LEU A 545 2.85 -0.47 31.82
N ILE A 546 3.55 0.00 30.79
CA ILE A 546 3.96 1.39 30.64
C ILE A 546 3.19 2.05 29.52
N ILE A 547 2.59 3.20 29.81
CA ILE A 547 1.84 4.05 28.87
C ILE A 547 2.62 5.36 28.69
N THR A 548 2.93 5.75 27.45
CA THR A 548 3.54 7.06 27.16
C THR A 548 2.54 7.97 26.44
N LEU A 549 2.50 9.27 26.78
CA LEU A 549 1.51 10.24 26.29
C LEU A 549 2.18 11.58 25.97
N GLY A 550 1.82 12.21 24.86
CA GLY A 550 2.11 13.64 24.64
C GLY A 550 1.20 14.58 25.44
N THR A 551 1.52 15.87 25.43
CA THR A 551 0.66 16.93 26.00
C THR A 551 0.04 17.82 24.92
N PHE A 552 -1.26 18.09 25.02
CA PHE A 552 -1.93 19.04 24.14
C PHE A 552 -1.91 20.47 24.71
N LEU A 553 -1.18 21.37 24.04
CA LEU A 553 -1.19 22.81 24.35
C LEU A 553 -2.51 23.46 23.91
N HIS A 554 -3.45 23.57 24.85
CA HIS A 554 -4.72 24.25 24.62
C HIS A 554 -4.55 25.79 24.62
N THR A 555 -4.01 26.33 23.54
CA THR A 555 -3.91 27.78 23.29
C THR A 555 -5.32 28.39 23.21
N SER A 556 -5.73 29.12 24.25
CA SER A 556 -7.05 29.74 24.30
C SER A 556 -7.21 30.82 23.21
N VAL A 557 -8.00 30.52 22.17
CA VAL A 557 -8.33 31.46 21.09
C VAL A 557 -9.38 32.48 21.55
N SER A 558 -9.06 33.23 22.60
CA SER A 558 -9.95 34.22 23.23
C SER A 558 -9.92 35.60 22.54
N LEU A 559 -9.05 35.79 21.55
CA LEU A 559 -8.65 37.10 21.02
C LEU A 559 -8.99 37.34 19.53
N LEU A 560 -9.66 36.38 18.85
CA LEU A 560 -10.10 36.52 17.46
C LEU A 560 -11.60 36.26 17.29
N LYS A 561 -12.42 37.18 17.82
CA LYS A 561 -13.81 37.34 17.38
C LYS A 561 -13.85 38.21 16.11
N SER A 562 -13.68 37.58 14.95
CA SER A 562 -14.01 38.20 13.65
C SER A 562 -14.71 37.18 12.74
N ASN A 563 -15.62 37.66 11.90
CA ASN A 563 -16.69 36.84 11.30
C ASN A 563 -16.26 36.06 10.05
N ASN A 564 -15.20 35.25 10.11
CA ASN A 564 -14.75 34.38 9.02
C ASN A 564 -14.49 32.95 9.53
N SER A 565 -15.53 32.10 9.50
CA SER A 565 -15.50 30.72 10.01
C SER A 565 -14.33 29.90 9.45
N SER A 566 -14.08 29.98 8.14
CA SER A 566 -13.02 29.24 7.45
C SER A 566 -11.60 29.61 7.93
N PHE A 567 -11.40 30.81 8.49
CA PHE A 567 -10.11 31.21 9.03
C PHE A 567 -9.88 30.64 10.45
N VAL A 568 -10.96 30.46 11.22
CA VAL A 568 -10.92 29.80 12.54
C VAL A 568 -10.68 28.29 12.38
N GLU A 569 -11.32 27.63 11.42
CA GLU A 569 -11.09 26.21 11.11
C GLU A 569 -9.64 25.93 10.67
N LEU A 570 -9.06 26.82 9.87
CA LEU A 570 -7.70 26.67 9.33
C LEU A 570 -6.64 26.89 10.41
N ILE A 571 -6.87 27.84 11.34
CA ILE A 571 -6.04 28.00 12.54
C ILE A 571 -6.18 26.81 13.49
N SER A 572 -7.40 26.30 13.72
CA SER A 572 -7.61 25.09 14.53
C SER A 572 -6.90 23.87 13.94
N HIS A 573 -6.95 23.64 12.62
CA HIS A 573 -6.19 22.57 11.96
C HIS A 573 -4.68 22.75 12.13
N PHE A 574 -4.16 23.98 11.98
CA PHE A 574 -2.73 24.25 12.11
C PHE A 574 -2.23 24.03 13.56
N ILE A 575 -3.06 24.38 14.56
CA ILE A 575 -2.78 24.10 15.97
C ILE A 575 -2.87 22.60 16.26
N PHE A 576 -3.85 21.87 15.69
CA PHE A 576 -4.01 20.43 15.90
C PHE A 576 -2.83 19.62 15.30
N LEU A 577 -2.34 20.02 14.13
CA LEU A 577 -1.12 19.46 13.52
C LEU A 577 0.16 19.80 14.29
N SER A 578 0.16 20.85 15.11
CA SER A 578 1.33 21.27 15.89
C SER A 578 1.42 20.64 17.28
N ASN A 579 0.37 19.94 17.74
CA ASN A 579 0.18 19.52 19.14
C ASN A 579 -0.16 18.01 19.33
N GLN A 580 0.16 17.14 18.37
CA GLN A 580 0.12 15.68 18.58
C GLN A 580 1.41 15.17 19.25
N GLY A 581 1.66 15.61 20.48
CA GLY A 581 2.95 15.43 21.14
C GLY A 581 3.43 13.97 21.23
N GLY A 582 4.73 13.78 21.08
CA GLY A 582 5.46 12.53 21.28
C GLY A 582 5.41 11.58 20.07
N THR A 583 4.25 11.42 19.41
CA THR A 583 4.03 10.42 18.35
C THR A 583 3.68 10.98 16.97
N GLY A 584 3.67 12.31 16.80
CA GLY A 584 3.39 12.99 15.52
C GLY A 584 4.53 12.91 14.49
N PHE A 585 4.50 13.78 13.48
CA PHE A 585 5.53 13.88 12.42
C PHE A 585 6.53 15.04 12.62
N THR A 586 6.47 15.79 13.71
CA THR A 586 7.42 16.90 13.93
C THR A 586 8.80 16.37 14.32
N SER A 587 9.85 17.16 14.10
CA SER A 587 11.23 16.79 14.47
C SER A 587 11.49 16.72 15.98
N ARG A 588 10.46 16.87 16.81
CA ARG A 588 10.50 16.65 18.28
C ARG A 588 9.76 15.39 18.70
N ASP A 589 8.87 14.84 17.87
CA ASP A 589 8.11 13.64 18.21
C ASP A 589 9.04 12.42 18.17
N VAL A 590 9.75 12.12 19.26
CA VAL A 590 10.77 11.05 19.31
C VAL A 590 10.38 9.87 20.21
N THR A 591 9.13 9.79 20.65
CA THR A 591 8.66 8.72 21.55
C THR A 591 8.63 7.33 20.87
N PRO A 592 8.21 7.18 19.60
CA PRO A 592 8.33 5.91 18.87
C PRO A 592 9.78 5.46 18.71
N GLU A 593 10.68 6.38 18.34
CA GLU A 593 12.13 6.12 18.20
C GLU A 593 12.74 5.63 19.53
N ALA A 594 12.41 6.30 20.64
CA ALA A 594 12.86 5.89 21.97
C ALA A 594 12.31 4.52 22.38
N THR A 595 11.07 4.19 21.99
CA THR A 595 10.39 2.95 22.35
C THR A 595 10.86 1.76 21.52
N LYS A 596 10.97 1.91 20.19
CA LYS A 596 11.37 0.84 19.25
C LYS A 596 12.80 0.35 19.48
N GLN A 597 13.68 1.18 20.04
CA GLN A 597 15.03 0.78 20.41
C GLN A 597 15.11 -0.09 21.69
N LEU A 598 14.01 -0.23 22.46
CA LEU A 598 14.00 -0.93 23.75
C LEU A 598 13.12 -2.18 23.80
N ILE A 599 12.12 -2.28 22.93
CA ILE A 599 11.24 -3.46 22.86
C ILE A 599 11.95 -4.63 22.17
N GLU A 600 11.82 -5.81 22.76
CA GLU A 600 12.35 -7.07 22.23
C GLU A 600 11.40 -7.74 21.23
N LYS A 601 10.10 -7.44 21.34
CA LYS A 601 9.03 -7.99 20.50
C LYS A 601 7.98 -6.90 20.24
N GLU A 602 7.75 -6.54 18.97
CA GLU A 602 6.67 -5.60 18.62
C GLU A 602 5.29 -6.26 18.79
N THR A 603 4.25 -5.46 19.08
CA THR A 603 2.85 -5.90 19.20
C THR A 603 1.93 -5.18 18.20
N PRO A 604 2.16 -5.33 16.87
CA PRO A 604 1.50 -4.53 15.84
C PRO A 604 -0.03 -4.66 15.81
N GLY A 605 -0.59 -5.76 16.31
CA GLY A 605 -2.05 -5.92 16.46
C GLY A 605 -2.69 -4.89 17.40
N LEU A 606 -1.97 -4.43 18.44
CA LEU A 606 -2.47 -3.36 19.31
C LEU A 606 -2.50 -2.02 18.56
N LEU A 607 -1.45 -1.73 17.78
CA LEU A 607 -1.36 -0.53 16.95
C LEU A 607 -2.43 -0.50 15.86
N TYR A 608 -2.72 -1.65 15.24
CA TYR A 608 -3.80 -1.79 14.27
C TYR A 608 -5.16 -1.43 14.88
N VAL A 609 -5.51 -1.98 16.04
CA VAL A 609 -6.77 -1.67 16.75
C VAL A 609 -6.83 -0.19 17.15
N MET A 610 -5.77 0.35 17.77
CA MET A 610 -5.69 1.77 18.13
C MET A 610 -5.88 2.69 16.90
N THR A 611 -5.30 2.32 15.76
CA THR A 611 -5.43 3.08 14.51
C THR A 611 -6.83 2.98 13.93
N GLN A 612 -7.41 1.77 13.87
CA GLN A 612 -8.76 1.53 13.37
C GLN A 612 -9.81 2.31 14.17
N GLU A 613 -9.72 2.31 15.50
CA GLU A 613 -10.65 3.04 16.36
C GLU A 613 -10.42 4.55 16.28
N SER A 614 -9.17 5.02 16.30
CA SER A 614 -8.86 6.45 16.13
C SER A 614 -9.32 7.01 14.78
N LEU A 615 -9.29 6.20 13.71
CA LEU A 615 -9.78 6.59 12.38
C LEU A 615 -11.30 6.80 12.31
N LYS A 616 -12.09 6.21 13.23
CA LYS A 616 -13.53 6.51 13.36
C LYS A 616 -13.77 7.94 13.88
N VAL A 617 -12.81 8.49 14.62
CA VAL A 617 -12.91 9.80 15.29
C VAL A 617 -12.21 10.90 14.49
N THR A 618 -11.08 10.61 13.86
CA THR A 618 -10.39 11.56 12.98
C THR A 618 -9.55 10.89 11.88
N PRO A 619 -9.68 11.32 10.60
CA PRO A 619 -8.77 10.88 9.54
C PRO A 619 -7.30 11.16 9.85
N SER A 620 -6.99 12.19 10.64
CA SER A 620 -5.63 12.51 11.07
C SER A 620 -4.99 11.45 11.97
N ALA A 621 -5.72 10.41 12.40
CA ALA A 621 -5.16 9.26 13.10
C ALA A 621 -4.15 8.47 12.24
N MET A 622 -4.29 8.50 10.89
CA MET A 622 -3.30 7.90 9.97
C MET A 622 -1.90 8.51 10.07
N LEU A 623 -1.75 9.63 10.79
CA LEU A 623 -0.50 10.37 10.95
C LEU A 623 0.25 10.00 12.24
N SER A 624 -0.31 9.12 13.09
CA SER A 624 0.36 8.65 14.30
C SER A 624 1.42 7.61 13.98
N ARG A 625 2.64 7.81 14.51
CA ARG A 625 3.76 6.86 14.40
C ARG A 625 3.93 5.97 15.63
N ALA A 626 2.91 5.85 16.47
CA ALA A 626 2.94 5.10 17.73
C ALA A 626 3.58 3.70 17.60
N ALA A 627 4.38 3.31 18.60
CA ALA A 627 4.91 1.96 18.76
C ALA A 627 4.31 1.26 19.98
N ALA A 628 4.25 -0.07 19.93
CA ALA A 628 3.87 -0.92 21.04
C ALA A 628 4.68 -2.21 20.99
N GLY A 629 5.10 -2.70 22.15
CA GLY A 629 5.91 -3.91 22.25
C GLY A 629 6.28 -4.30 23.67
N ILE A 630 6.94 -5.44 23.80
CA ILE A 630 7.29 -6.08 25.07
C ILE A 630 8.78 -5.90 25.32
N ARG A 631 9.15 -5.61 26.57
CA ARG A 631 10.53 -5.61 27.10
C ARG A 631 10.55 -6.40 28.40
N GLY A 632 11.31 -7.49 28.48
CA GLY A 632 11.21 -8.47 29.56
C GLY A 632 9.78 -8.97 29.74
N SER A 633 9.19 -8.71 30.91
CA SER A 633 7.78 -8.97 31.22
C SER A 633 6.86 -7.75 31.08
N THR A 634 7.39 -6.59 30.70
CA THR A 634 6.66 -5.32 30.64
C THR A 634 6.11 -5.05 29.23
N LEU A 635 4.84 -4.70 29.13
CA LEU A 635 4.23 -4.17 27.90
C LEU A 635 4.38 -2.63 27.86
N ILE A 636 4.84 -2.09 26.74
CA ILE A 636 5.00 -0.65 26.51
C ILE A 636 4.09 -0.23 25.35
N ILE A 637 3.32 0.84 25.51
CA ILE A 637 2.40 1.36 24.49
C ILE A 637 2.52 2.89 24.39
N ASN A 638 2.78 3.41 23.17
CA ASN A 638 2.69 4.84 22.91
C ASN A 638 1.24 5.23 22.57
N MET A 639 0.60 5.97 23.46
CA MET A 639 -0.77 6.47 23.28
C MET A 639 -0.77 7.88 22.67
N PRO A 640 -1.85 8.28 21.95
CA PRO A 640 -1.96 9.62 21.38
C PRO A 640 -1.85 10.75 22.43
N GLY A 641 -1.19 11.86 22.08
CA GLY A 641 -1.07 13.04 22.95
C GLY A 641 -2.37 13.81 23.24
N ASN A 642 -3.51 13.38 22.71
CA ASN A 642 -4.84 13.88 23.08
C ASN A 642 -5.43 12.97 24.18
N PRO A 643 -5.73 13.49 25.40
CA PRO A 643 -6.19 12.67 26.52
C PRO A 643 -7.56 11.98 26.37
N ASN A 644 -8.37 12.36 25.37
CA ASN A 644 -9.61 11.63 25.05
C ASN A 644 -9.33 10.50 24.04
N ALA A 645 -8.57 10.77 22.98
CA ALA A 645 -8.12 9.73 22.04
C ALA A 645 -7.30 8.62 22.74
N ALA A 646 -6.49 8.98 23.75
CA ALA A 646 -5.82 8.00 24.61
C ALA A 646 -6.79 7.14 25.45
N ALA A 647 -7.94 7.70 25.87
CA ALA A 647 -8.97 6.97 26.59
C ALA A 647 -9.75 6.03 25.65
N GLU A 648 -10.08 6.49 24.44
CA GLU A 648 -10.71 5.72 23.37
C GLU A 648 -9.83 4.54 22.94
N CYS A 649 -8.53 4.79 22.68
CA CYS A 649 -7.54 3.76 22.43
C CYS A 649 -7.38 2.77 23.59
N MET A 650 -7.43 3.23 24.85
CA MET A 650 -7.38 2.33 26.00
C MET A 650 -8.60 1.41 26.02
N GLU A 651 -9.81 1.97 25.97
CA GLU A 651 -11.09 1.22 25.96
C GLU A 651 -11.13 0.15 24.87
N ALA A 652 -10.64 0.47 23.67
CA ALA A 652 -10.51 -0.46 22.55
C ALA A 652 -9.58 -1.65 22.84
N LEU A 653 -8.49 -1.44 23.58
CA LEU A 653 -7.53 -2.50 23.93
C LEU A 653 -7.96 -3.33 25.15
N LEU A 654 -8.76 -2.78 26.07
CA LEU A 654 -9.16 -3.43 27.34
C LEU A 654 -9.61 -4.91 27.20
N PRO A 655 -10.41 -5.32 26.19
CA PRO A 655 -10.86 -6.72 26.06
C PRO A 655 -9.71 -7.73 25.92
N SER A 656 -8.62 -7.34 25.27
CA SER A 656 -7.46 -8.20 25.00
C SER A 656 -6.30 -7.93 25.98
N LEU A 657 -6.20 -6.70 26.50
CA LEU A 657 -5.07 -6.23 27.29
C LEU A 657 -4.91 -6.99 28.63
N LYS A 658 -6.01 -7.32 29.32
CA LYS A 658 -5.97 -8.17 30.53
C LYS A 658 -5.35 -9.54 30.25
N HIS A 659 -5.75 -10.19 29.15
CA HIS A 659 -5.24 -11.52 28.79
C HIS A 659 -3.77 -11.46 28.35
N GLY A 660 -3.36 -10.41 27.63
CA GLY A 660 -1.95 -10.18 27.28
C GLY A 660 -1.05 -10.01 28.51
N LEU A 661 -1.48 -9.21 29.49
CA LEU A 661 -0.72 -8.99 30.73
C LEU A 661 -0.62 -10.28 31.58
N LYS A 662 -1.67 -11.09 31.64
CA LYS A 662 -1.62 -12.43 32.27
C LYS A 662 -0.61 -13.37 31.61
N GLN A 663 -0.54 -13.38 30.28
CA GLN A 663 0.47 -14.17 29.56
C GLN A 663 1.90 -13.70 29.87
N LEU A 664 2.13 -12.40 30.00
CA LEU A 664 3.44 -11.84 30.37
C LEU A 664 3.84 -12.18 31.81
N LYS A 665 2.88 -12.29 32.73
CA LYS A 665 3.09 -12.82 34.10
C LYS A 665 3.32 -14.34 34.16
N GLY A 666 3.26 -15.04 33.03
CA GLY A 666 3.45 -16.50 32.97
C GLY A 666 2.27 -17.31 33.51
N GLU A 667 1.09 -16.71 33.67
CA GLU A 667 -0.11 -17.46 34.05
C GLU A 667 -0.44 -18.52 32.98
N LYS A 668 -0.78 -19.74 33.42
CA LYS A 668 -1.16 -20.82 32.50
C LYS A 668 -2.35 -20.37 31.66
N ARG A 669 -2.28 -20.55 30.33
CA ARG A 669 -3.35 -20.24 29.37
C ARG A 669 -4.72 -20.56 29.96
N GLU A 670 -5.54 -19.53 30.14
CA GLU A 670 -6.97 -19.70 30.41
C GLU A 670 -7.54 -20.65 29.35
N LYS A 671 -8.32 -21.65 29.79
CA LYS A 671 -9.04 -22.56 28.88
C LYS A 671 -10.16 -21.76 28.21
N HIS A 672 -9.81 -21.00 27.19
CA HIS A 672 -10.75 -20.24 26.39
C HIS A 672 -11.84 -21.15 25.81
N PRO A 673 -13.04 -20.61 25.50
CA PRO A 673 -14.11 -21.37 24.87
C PRO A 673 -13.61 -22.14 23.64
N ARG A 674 -14.29 -23.25 23.32
CA ARG A 674 -14.00 -24.07 22.13
C ARG A 674 -13.74 -23.16 20.92
N HIS A 675 -12.65 -23.39 20.19
CA HIS A 675 -12.39 -22.70 18.94
C HIS A 675 -13.57 -22.95 17.99
N VAL A 676 -14.41 -21.94 17.83
CA VAL A 676 -15.48 -21.95 16.83
C VAL A 676 -14.83 -21.74 15.47
N PRO A 677 -15.03 -22.62 14.48
CA PRO A 677 -14.56 -22.39 13.12
C PRO A 677 -14.96 -20.99 12.63
N HIS A 678 -14.10 -20.31 11.85
CA HIS A 678 -14.37 -18.92 11.44
C HIS A 678 -15.64 -18.78 10.56
N ALA A 679 -16.17 -19.88 10.02
CA ALA A 679 -17.46 -19.95 9.32
C ALA A 679 -18.68 -20.13 10.25
N GLU A 680 -18.47 -20.62 11.48
CA GLU A 680 -19.51 -20.83 12.51
C GLU A 680 -19.50 -19.73 13.58
N ALA A 681 -18.39 -18.97 13.68
CA ALA A 681 -18.25 -17.87 14.61
C ALA A 681 -19.20 -16.73 14.21
N VAL A 682 -20.27 -16.56 14.99
CA VAL A 682 -21.17 -15.40 14.87
C VAL A 682 -20.32 -14.13 14.88
N PRO A 683 -20.34 -13.28 13.83
CA PRO A 683 -19.52 -12.08 13.79
C PRO A 683 -19.81 -11.19 15.00
N VAL A 684 -18.76 -10.81 15.74
CA VAL A 684 -18.90 -9.80 16.79
C VAL A 684 -19.22 -8.48 16.10
N ASP A 685 -20.48 -8.05 16.23
CA ASP A 685 -21.11 -7.22 15.22
C ASP A 685 -20.63 -5.76 15.26
N VAL A 686 -19.69 -5.44 14.35
CA VAL A 686 -19.33 -4.08 13.93
C VAL A 686 -19.75 -3.83 12.48
N TRP A 687 -19.70 -4.87 11.64
CA TRP A 687 -19.94 -4.75 10.20
C TRP A 687 -21.42 -4.93 9.82
N GLU A 688 -22.18 -5.71 10.58
CA GLU A 688 -23.55 -6.07 10.23
C GLU A 688 -24.59 -5.12 10.84
N GLN A 689 -24.29 -4.43 11.94
CA GLN A 689 -24.98 -3.19 12.36
C GLN A 689 -24.82 -2.10 11.30
N SER A 690 -23.58 -1.86 10.85
CA SER A 690 -23.28 -0.91 9.77
C SER A 690 -24.03 -1.26 8.48
N ARG A 691 -24.07 -2.55 8.12
CA ARG A 691 -24.82 -3.09 6.98
C ARG A 691 -26.34 -2.98 7.13
N LYS A 692 -26.90 -3.27 8.31
CA LYS A 692 -28.34 -3.17 8.59
C LYS A 692 -28.83 -1.72 8.58
N LEU A 693 -28.02 -0.79 9.09
CA LEU A 693 -28.26 0.65 8.96
C LEU A 693 -28.20 1.12 7.49
N ALA A 694 -27.30 0.55 6.69
CA ALA A 694 -27.17 0.89 5.26
C ALA A 694 -28.24 0.26 4.33
N ILE A 695 -28.82 -0.89 4.70
CA ILE A 695 -29.79 -1.63 3.86
C ILE A 695 -31.26 -1.31 4.24
N GLY A 696 -31.51 -0.79 5.44
CA GLY A 696 -32.74 -0.07 5.79
C GLY A 696 -33.87 -0.90 6.41
N ALA A 697 -34.58 -0.28 7.36
CA ALA A 697 -35.77 -0.83 8.00
C ALA A 697 -37.04 -0.36 7.29
N GLY A 698 -37.42 -1.06 6.21
CA GLY A 698 -38.67 -0.80 5.48
C GLY A 698 -39.84 -1.65 5.97
N THR A 699 -40.63 -1.16 6.93
CA THR A 699 -42.00 -1.64 7.19
C THR A 699 -42.87 -0.57 7.86
N ASP A 700 -44.02 -0.28 7.23
CA ASP A 700 -45.28 0.26 7.75
C ASP A 700 -45.28 1.31 8.90
N VAL A 701 -45.52 2.58 8.56
CA VAL A 701 -46.71 3.36 8.99
C VAL A 701 -47.11 4.35 7.87
N SER A 702 -48.41 4.60 7.70
CA SER A 702 -49.01 5.48 6.68
C SER A 702 -48.64 6.97 6.81
N CYS A 703 -48.25 7.61 5.70
CA CYS A 703 -48.25 9.08 5.56
C CYS A 703 -49.68 9.62 5.46
N SER A 704 -49.96 10.74 6.14
CA SER A 704 -51.25 11.46 6.07
C SER A 704 -51.46 12.27 4.78
N CYS A 705 -50.53 12.20 3.84
CA CYS A 705 -50.51 12.92 2.56
C CYS A 705 -51.51 12.39 1.50
N CYS A 706 -52.64 11.83 1.94
CA CYS A 706 -53.74 11.35 1.09
C CYS A 706 -55.11 11.79 1.65
N ARG A 707 -55.25 13.11 1.88
CA ARG A 707 -56.53 13.84 1.95
C ARG A 707 -56.31 15.33 1.74
#